data_AF-A0A3C1HGE2-F1
#
_entry.id   AF-A0A3C1HGE2-F1
#
_cell.length_a   1.000
_cell.length_b   1.000
_cell.length_c   1.000
_cell.angle_alpha   90.00
_cell.angle_beta   90.00
_cell.angle_gamma   90.00
#
_symmetry.space_group_name_H-M   'P 1'
#
loop_
_entity.id
_entity.type
_entity.pdbx_description
1 polymer ?
#
loop_
_entity_poly.entity_id
_entity_poly.type
_entity_poly.pdbx_seq_one_letter_code
_entity_poly.pdbx_strand_id
1 'polypeptide(L)'
;MTRRTQNSVTFMAWGLLALLAWGPAVVAQEGTLSTPADIPRVNALLRDPTQTRPVVLEFSGTVVYAEPPSTLCVQSGFSAVVLQLPAGKYPWPRMGDRLELEAPVRFGATEADRVLTPTEFRNLGPGPMPEAGHPWLVDALNGGYPGRLLEVEGIVMQTRLEGDRLRIHLADESGWAVATIFNWTNTPAPDRWWGARLRVRSANIGRGHDAIRASAPAEVTLLTPGSATLFEAPLTNAASLRSLPAPLLARLRLRAQVLETTEENVFLRSEGIPLRATYLRPFQSGAAIPHAAELLPGPIPELRPGDWVELVGSPIGARRELLMSFSSFRLLGSNTPPEAASPPPTAILSGAAANDWVRVTGRLAGTNATPAQGARDAQTLTIEVDGRMLPVLWDAARLGAPPTLHPDDMLEATGLVLPGRIDGQQAINLLRAGDLRVLYLAPRLARERTLRVVGITVALLLAAGGWIAFLWFKLAERDRATAAMRELNSALERRVTERTRELEAAKEGLHAALGEERRLHELKTRFVSMISHEFRTPLAIIMSSAEILDAYLDRLSPEDRAENLRDIVAATRHLGSMVEEVLLLSRVEAGKLSYRPTSLDLVALCERMVEEVVSVTHDRCPILLIAGPGLAAAYGDEALLRHIFTNLLHNAVKYSPPGESVEFRIEAQGESARFEVHDRGIGIPQADARDLFTAFHRGSNVGDTPGTGLGMVIVKSCVELHQGTTSFETREGQGTTFRVSLPLLRLEGASPLPLSRPAPPGEGRPTNTPTPTRAR
;
A
#
# COMPACT_ATOMS: atom_id res chain seq x y z
N MET A 1 -9.71 -77.93 2.34
CA MET A 1 -11.04 -78.26 1.79
C MET A 1 -11.82 -76.96 1.77
N THR A 2 -12.24 -76.34 0.67
CA THR A 2 -12.57 -76.81 -0.68
C THR A 2 -12.30 -75.67 -1.68
N ARG A 3 -11.61 -76.04 -2.76
CA ARG A 3 -11.54 -75.36 -4.06
C ARG A 3 -12.95 -75.32 -4.68
N ARG A 4 -13.36 -74.19 -5.27
CA ARG A 4 -13.25 -73.86 -6.71
C ARG A 4 -14.20 -74.70 -7.58
N THR A 5 -15.06 -74.02 -8.33
CA THR A 5 -15.29 -74.16 -9.79
C THR A 5 -16.60 -73.44 -10.15
N GLN A 6 -16.89 -72.92 -11.34
CA GLN A 6 -16.21 -72.55 -12.58
C GLN A 6 -17.34 -72.40 -13.60
N ASN A 7 -17.26 -71.42 -14.49
CA ASN A 7 -17.76 -71.38 -15.88
C ASN A 7 -17.86 -69.90 -16.26
N SER A 8 -16.89 -69.28 -16.95
CA SER A 8 -16.22 -69.61 -18.21
C SER A 8 -17.11 -69.45 -19.45
N VAL A 9 -16.54 -68.71 -20.41
CA VAL A 9 -16.69 -68.75 -21.87
C VAL A 9 -17.61 -67.69 -22.49
N THR A 10 -17.29 -66.92 -23.54
CA THR A 10 -16.09 -66.49 -24.31
C THR A 10 -16.64 -65.58 -25.44
N PHE A 11 -15.90 -64.56 -25.90
CA PHE A 11 -15.65 -64.15 -27.32
C PHE A 11 -15.05 -62.71 -27.32
N MET A 12 -13.71 -62.60 -27.39
CA MET A 12 -12.89 -62.15 -28.56
C MET A 12 -13.27 -60.75 -29.06
N ALA A 13 -12.42 -59.73 -28.96
CA ALA A 13 -11.24 -59.46 -29.80
C ALA A 13 -10.65 -58.10 -29.35
N TRP A 14 -9.36 -57.75 -29.26
CA TRP A 14 -8.08 -58.27 -29.72
C TRP A 14 -6.98 -57.69 -28.80
N GLY A 15 -6.02 -58.53 -28.43
CA GLY A 15 -4.68 -58.10 -28.01
C GLY A 15 -3.68 -58.87 -28.85
N LEU A 16 -2.72 -58.17 -29.45
CA LEU A 16 -1.50 -58.77 -30.00
C LEU A 16 -0.33 -57.84 -29.69
N LEU A 17 0.63 -58.44 -28.96
CA LEU A 17 2.07 -58.17 -28.95
C LEU A 17 2.61 -56.99 -28.13
N ALA A 18 3.00 -57.34 -26.91
CA ALA A 18 4.18 -56.79 -26.26
C ALA A 18 5.49 -57.26 -26.96
N LEU A 19 6.55 -56.46 -26.74
CA LEU A 19 8.00 -56.70 -26.93
C LEU A 19 8.60 -56.35 -28.30
N LEU A 20 9.24 -55.16 -28.38
CA LEU A 20 10.70 -55.00 -28.43
C LEU A 20 11.08 -53.51 -28.63
N ALA A 21 11.52 -52.82 -27.57
CA ALA A 21 12.67 -51.90 -27.55
C ALA A 21 12.77 -51.19 -26.18
N TRP A 22 13.94 -51.27 -25.55
CA TRP A 22 14.32 -50.74 -24.25
C TRP A 22 14.28 -49.20 -24.11
N GLY A 23 14.08 -48.72 -22.87
CA GLY A 23 14.52 -47.40 -22.40
C GLY A 23 13.80 -46.96 -21.11
N PRO A 24 14.50 -46.65 -19.98
CA PRO A 24 13.95 -46.78 -18.63
C PRO A 24 13.22 -45.53 -18.10
N ALA A 25 12.37 -45.79 -17.10
CA ALA A 25 11.97 -44.95 -15.98
C ALA A 25 12.41 -43.47 -16.03
N VAL A 26 11.45 -42.57 -16.19
CA VAL A 26 11.64 -41.16 -15.78
C VAL A 26 11.65 -41.15 -14.25
N VAL A 27 12.87 -41.22 -13.73
CA VAL A 27 13.28 -40.75 -12.41
C VAL A 27 12.56 -39.43 -12.13
N ALA A 28 11.89 -39.33 -10.98
CA ALA A 28 11.49 -38.04 -10.42
C ALA A 28 12.78 -37.21 -10.25
N GLN A 29 13.03 -36.28 -11.17
CA GLN A 29 14.17 -35.38 -11.06
C GLN A 29 14.01 -34.56 -9.77
N GLU A 30 14.97 -34.72 -8.87
CA GLU A 30 15.33 -33.70 -7.89
C GLU A 30 15.54 -32.39 -8.65
N GLY A 31 14.60 -31.46 -8.50
CA GLY A 31 14.66 -30.16 -9.16
C GLY A 31 15.48 -29.20 -8.31
N THR A 32 16.75 -29.03 -8.64
CA THR A 32 17.57 -27.92 -8.16
C THR A 32 17.08 -26.62 -8.83
N LEU A 33 16.70 -25.61 -8.04
CA LEU A 33 16.32 -24.29 -8.54
C LEU A 33 17.57 -23.40 -8.44
N SER A 34 18.23 -23.17 -9.58
CA SER A 34 19.61 -22.66 -9.64
C SER A 34 19.76 -21.16 -9.89
N THR A 35 18.68 -20.40 -10.14
CA THR A 35 18.82 -19.00 -10.61
C THR A 35 17.97 -17.98 -9.86
N PRO A 36 18.40 -16.69 -9.82
CA PRO A 36 17.59 -15.58 -9.30
C PRO A 36 16.21 -15.43 -9.96
N ALA A 37 16.04 -15.99 -11.17
CA ALA A 37 14.79 -16.03 -11.92
C ALA A 37 13.76 -17.02 -11.33
N ASP A 38 14.19 -17.93 -10.46
CA ASP A 38 13.33 -18.93 -9.83
C ASP A 38 12.63 -18.41 -8.56
N ILE A 39 12.95 -17.22 -8.05
CA ILE A 39 12.36 -16.73 -6.78
C ILE A 39 10.86 -16.44 -6.85
N PRO A 40 10.28 -15.90 -7.94
CA PRO A 40 8.82 -15.86 -8.09
C PRO A 40 8.20 -17.26 -8.05
N ARG A 41 8.91 -18.26 -8.59
CA ARG A 41 8.56 -19.68 -8.56
C ARG A 41 8.65 -20.26 -7.16
N VAL A 42 9.70 -19.95 -6.40
CA VAL A 42 9.87 -20.28 -4.97
C VAL A 42 8.77 -19.64 -4.13
N ASN A 43 8.45 -18.36 -4.39
CA ASN A 43 7.36 -17.64 -3.73
C ASN A 43 5.97 -18.17 -4.10
N ALA A 44 5.80 -18.79 -5.27
CA ALA A 44 4.57 -19.47 -5.68
C ALA A 44 4.48 -20.88 -5.06
N LEU A 45 5.59 -21.63 -5.06
CA LEU A 45 5.71 -22.96 -4.46
C LEU A 45 5.54 -22.94 -2.94
N LEU A 46 6.09 -21.94 -2.24
CA LEU A 46 5.89 -21.71 -0.80
C LEU A 46 4.41 -21.47 -0.41
N ARG A 47 3.57 -21.07 -1.37
CA ARG A 47 2.13 -20.83 -1.16
C ARG A 47 1.25 -22.03 -1.54
N ASP A 48 1.83 -23.12 -2.01
CA ASP A 48 1.10 -24.35 -2.35
C ASP A 48 1.01 -25.28 -1.11
N PRO A 49 -0.18 -25.40 -0.50
CA PRO A 49 -0.37 -26.23 0.69
C PRO A 49 -0.33 -27.75 0.40
N THR A 50 -0.21 -28.17 -0.87
CA THR A 50 -0.23 -29.58 -1.27
C THR A 50 1.16 -30.22 -1.38
N GLN A 51 2.25 -29.42 -1.36
CA GLN A 51 3.62 -29.94 -1.39
C GLN A 51 4.11 -30.35 0.01
N THR A 52 4.72 -31.54 0.10
CA THR A 52 5.15 -32.15 1.38
C THR A 52 6.63 -32.55 1.45
N ARG A 53 7.38 -32.45 0.34
CA ARG A 53 8.81 -32.79 0.27
C ARG A 53 9.66 -31.52 0.22
N PRO A 54 10.76 -31.40 0.98
CA PRO A 54 11.64 -30.22 0.93
C PRO A 54 12.30 -30.07 -0.44
N VAL A 55 12.40 -28.83 -0.94
CA VAL A 55 13.13 -28.48 -2.18
C VAL A 55 14.41 -27.74 -1.83
N VAL A 56 15.52 -28.06 -2.49
CA VAL A 56 16.79 -27.34 -2.30
C VAL A 56 16.80 -26.08 -3.17
N LEU A 57 16.98 -24.93 -2.53
CA LEU A 57 17.16 -23.63 -3.17
C LEU A 57 18.64 -23.35 -3.33
N GLU A 58 19.11 -23.25 -4.57
CA GLU A 58 20.41 -22.67 -4.90
C GLU A 58 20.20 -21.17 -5.17
N PHE A 59 20.82 -20.32 -4.36
CA PHE A 59 20.66 -18.87 -4.49
C PHE A 59 22.00 -18.15 -4.51
N SER A 60 22.19 -17.27 -5.49
CA SER A 60 23.36 -16.39 -5.60
C SER A 60 22.93 -14.93 -5.50
N GLY A 61 23.51 -14.19 -4.56
CA GLY A 61 23.16 -12.79 -4.33
C GLY A 61 24.15 -12.07 -3.43
N THR A 62 23.93 -10.77 -3.24
CA THR A 62 24.74 -9.90 -2.39
C THR A 62 24.12 -9.80 -1.00
N VAL A 63 24.95 -9.88 0.05
CA VAL A 63 24.53 -9.64 1.43
C VAL A 63 24.14 -8.17 1.60
N VAL A 64 22.88 -7.92 1.91
CA VAL A 64 22.33 -6.57 2.14
C VAL A 64 22.10 -6.25 3.60
N TYR A 65 22.13 -7.26 4.48
CA TYR A 65 22.09 -7.09 5.92
C TYR A 65 22.70 -8.30 6.62
N ALA A 66 23.40 -8.07 7.73
CA ALA A 66 24.00 -9.12 8.54
C ALA A 66 23.93 -8.75 10.04
N GLU A 67 23.22 -9.54 10.83
CA GLU A 67 23.19 -9.47 12.31
C GLU A 67 23.87 -10.72 12.88
N PRO A 68 25.18 -10.69 13.14
CA PRO A 68 25.85 -11.81 13.79
C PRO A 68 25.28 -12.07 15.20
N PRO A 69 25.12 -13.34 15.62
CA PRO A 69 25.37 -14.58 14.89
C PRO A 69 24.09 -15.17 14.25
N SER A 70 23.00 -14.40 14.13
CA SER A 70 21.67 -14.95 13.94
C SER A 70 21.14 -14.81 12.52
N THR A 71 21.16 -13.62 11.93
CA THR A 71 20.32 -13.29 10.76
C THR A 71 21.13 -12.69 9.62
N LEU A 72 20.87 -13.14 8.39
CA LEU A 72 21.51 -12.63 7.18
C LEU A 72 20.46 -12.40 6.09
N CYS A 73 20.50 -11.27 5.39
CA CYS A 73 19.66 -11.06 4.20
C CYS A 73 20.52 -11.02 2.95
N VAL A 74 20.14 -11.81 1.95
CA VAL A 74 20.85 -11.89 0.67
C VAL A 74 19.88 -11.52 -0.43
N GLN A 75 20.25 -10.56 -1.28
CA GLN A 75 19.42 -10.03 -2.35
C GLN A 75 20.06 -10.27 -3.72
N SER A 76 19.23 -10.64 -4.70
CA SER A 76 19.60 -10.79 -6.09
C SER A 76 18.51 -10.16 -6.96
N GLY A 77 18.84 -9.07 -7.64
CA GLY A 77 17.87 -8.23 -8.35
C GLY A 77 16.75 -7.72 -7.43
N PHE A 78 15.49 -7.99 -7.78
CA PHE A 78 14.30 -7.58 -7.02
C PHE A 78 13.88 -8.58 -5.93
N SER A 79 14.63 -9.65 -5.75
CA SER A 79 14.30 -10.77 -4.90
C SER A 79 15.30 -10.88 -3.75
N ALA A 80 14.82 -11.20 -2.54
CA ALA A 80 15.69 -11.39 -1.39
C ALA A 80 15.22 -12.56 -0.52
N VAL A 81 16.17 -13.14 0.21
CA VAL A 81 15.94 -14.22 1.18
C VAL A 81 16.52 -13.82 2.53
N VAL A 82 15.79 -14.17 3.59
CA VAL A 82 16.25 -14.03 4.98
C VAL A 82 16.76 -15.39 5.42
N LEU A 83 17.97 -15.43 5.96
CA LEU A 83 18.65 -16.64 6.39
C LEU A 83 18.94 -16.59 7.89
N GLN A 84 18.92 -17.75 8.52
CA GLN A 84 19.39 -17.93 9.88
C GLN A 84 20.61 -18.85 9.91
N LEU A 85 21.73 -18.34 10.41
CA LEU A 85 22.99 -19.07 10.45
C LEU A 85 23.24 -19.60 11.87
N PRO A 86 23.64 -20.87 12.04
CA PRO A 86 24.06 -21.39 13.34
C PRO A 86 25.36 -20.72 13.80
N ALA A 87 25.40 -20.26 15.05
CA ALA A 87 26.57 -19.63 15.63
C ALA A 87 27.80 -20.57 15.59
N GLY A 88 28.96 -20.04 15.16
CA GLY A 88 30.24 -20.75 15.20
C GLY A 88 30.49 -21.78 14.09
N LYS A 89 29.55 -22.00 13.16
CA LYS A 89 29.69 -23.00 12.09
C LYS A 89 30.44 -22.50 10.85
N TYR A 90 30.42 -21.18 10.58
CA TYR A 90 31.00 -20.58 9.38
C TYR A 90 31.62 -19.19 9.68
N PRO A 91 32.64 -18.75 8.93
CA PRO A 91 33.09 -17.35 8.97
C PRO A 91 31.95 -16.43 8.53
N TRP A 92 31.71 -15.36 9.30
CA TRP A 92 30.55 -14.49 9.09
C TRP A 92 30.70 -13.61 7.85
N PRO A 93 29.77 -13.66 6.87
CA PRO A 93 29.80 -12.78 5.71
C PRO A 93 29.66 -11.30 6.09
N ARG A 94 30.32 -10.42 5.34
CA ARG A 94 30.18 -8.97 5.47
C ARG A 94 29.08 -8.45 4.56
N MET A 95 28.45 -7.35 4.94
CA MET A 95 27.57 -6.61 4.03
C MET A 95 28.33 -6.26 2.74
N GLY A 96 27.73 -6.51 1.59
CA GLY A 96 28.35 -6.37 0.28
C GLY A 96 29.07 -7.62 -0.23
N ASP A 97 29.28 -8.66 0.58
CA ASP A 97 29.81 -9.93 0.09
C ASP A 97 28.78 -10.63 -0.80
N ARG A 98 29.25 -11.29 -1.86
CA ARG A 98 28.43 -12.15 -2.72
C ARG A 98 28.47 -13.58 -2.17
N LEU A 99 27.30 -14.16 -1.98
CA LEU A 99 27.14 -15.51 -1.48
C LEU A 99 26.46 -16.39 -2.53
N GLU A 100 26.92 -17.63 -2.61
CA GLU A 100 26.19 -18.75 -3.20
C GLU A 100 25.77 -19.68 -2.06
N LEU A 101 24.50 -20.03 -1.98
CA LEU A 101 23.96 -20.83 -0.88
C LEU A 101 23.00 -21.89 -1.36
N GLU A 102 23.01 -23.02 -0.65
CA GLU A 102 22.07 -24.12 -0.79
C GLU A 102 21.26 -24.25 0.50
N ALA A 103 19.95 -24.04 0.41
CA ALA A 103 19.06 -24.09 1.57
C ALA A 103 17.81 -24.95 1.30
N PRO A 104 17.48 -25.92 2.18
CA PRO A 104 16.24 -26.68 2.06
C PRO A 104 15.06 -25.81 2.44
N VAL A 105 14.09 -25.71 1.54
CA VAL A 105 12.84 -24.98 1.72
C VAL A 105 11.74 -25.96 2.11
N ARG A 106 11.04 -25.72 3.22
CA ARG A 106 9.89 -26.52 3.68
C ARG A 106 8.57 -25.83 3.32
N PHE A 107 7.63 -26.60 2.79
CA PHE A 107 6.31 -26.12 2.34
C PHE A 107 5.29 -26.02 3.47
N GLY A 108 4.33 -25.09 3.34
CA GLY A 108 3.24 -24.90 4.31
C GLY A 108 3.55 -23.99 5.50
N ALA A 109 4.66 -23.27 5.46
CA ALA A 109 5.09 -22.37 6.51
C ALA A 109 4.40 -20.99 6.35
N THR A 110 4.02 -20.36 7.45
CA THR A 110 3.37 -19.04 7.46
C THR A 110 4.29 -17.97 6.85
N GLU A 111 3.79 -16.78 6.49
CA GLU A 111 4.65 -15.70 5.98
C GLU A 111 5.74 -15.26 6.99
N ALA A 112 5.60 -15.64 8.27
CA ALA A 112 6.58 -15.50 9.34
C ALA A 112 7.72 -16.55 9.31
N ASP A 113 7.57 -17.63 8.52
CA ASP A 113 8.52 -18.73 8.39
C ASP A 113 9.44 -18.61 7.15
N ARG A 114 9.61 -17.40 6.60
CA ARG A 114 10.48 -17.11 5.42
C ARG A 114 11.98 -17.13 5.72
N VAL A 115 12.37 -17.59 6.92
CA VAL A 115 13.74 -17.65 7.38
C VAL A 115 14.31 -19.02 7.03
N LEU A 116 15.30 -19.05 6.12
CA LEU A 116 15.92 -20.30 5.67
C LEU A 116 17.21 -20.59 6.43
N THR A 117 17.45 -21.84 6.78
CA THR A 117 18.75 -22.27 7.33
C THR A 117 19.52 -22.98 6.22
N PRO A 118 20.61 -22.40 5.69
CA PRO A 118 21.37 -23.03 4.61
C PRO A 118 22.05 -24.31 5.10
N THR A 119 22.08 -25.33 4.23
CA THR A 119 22.89 -26.55 4.43
C THR A 119 24.36 -26.26 4.16
N GLU A 120 24.62 -25.50 3.09
CA GLU A 120 25.95 -25.05 2.66
C GLU A 120 25.88 -23.63 2.10
N PHE A 121 26.94 -22.83 2.28
CA PHE A 121 27.10 -21.58 1.57
C PHE A 121 28.57 -21.25 1.34
N ARG A 122 28.86 -20.60 0.22
CA ARG A 122 30.18 -20.15 -0.21
C ARG A 122 30.22 -18.63 -0.30
N ASN A 123 31.18 -18.01 0.38
CA ASN A 123 31.46 -16.59 0.25
C ASN A 123 32.44 -16.36 -0.91
N LEU A 124 32.01 -15.57 -1.90
CA LEU A 124 32.76 -15.26 -3.12
C LEU A 124 33.54 -13.95 -3.02
N GLY A 125 33.46 -13.26 -1.87
CA GLY A 125 34.08 -11.96 -1.64
C GLY A 125 33.18 -10.79 -2.02
N PRO A 126 33.72 -9.55 -2.08
CA PRO A 126 32.93 -8.34 -2.27
C PRO A 126 32.29 -8.27 -3.66
N GLY A 127 31.03 -7.84 -3.73
CA GLY A 127 30.27 -7.65 -4.95
C GLY A 127 29.58 -6.28 -5.01
N PRO A 128 28.94 -5.94 -6.14
CA PRO A 128 28.17 -4.71 -6.25
C PRO A 128 26.95 -4.74 -5.33
N MET A 129 26.72 -3.64 -4.62
CA MET A 129 25.55 -3.47 -3.77
C MET A 129 24.31 -3.24 -4.65
N PRO A 130 23.18 -3.94 -4.40
CA PRO A 130 21.97 -3.72 -5.17
C PRO A 130 21.38 -2.33 -4.91
N GLU A 131 20.55 -1.86 -5.84
CA GLU A 131 19.80 -0.60 -5.68
C GLU A 131 18.80 -0.73 -4.53
N ALA A 132 18.79 0.27 -3.65
CA ALA A 132 17.89 0.31 -2.51
C ALA A 132 16.49 0.77 -2.97
N GLY A 133 15.44 0.16 -2.44
CA GLY A 133 14.09 0.68 -2.60
C GLY A 133 13.88 1.92 -1.72
N HIS A 134 13.03 2.87 -2.16
CA HIS A 134 12.70 4.08 -1.40
C HIS A 134 11.20 4.12 -1.01
N PRO A 135 10.73 3.20 -0.15
CA PRO A 135 9.33 3.18 0.27
C PRO A 135 9.03 4.31 1.27
N TRP A 136 7.75 4.69 1.36
CA TRP A 136 7.25 5.44 2.51
C TRP A 136 7.38 4.59 3.79
N LEU A 137 7.49 5.24 4.96
CA LEU A 137 7.66 4.52 6.23
C LEU A 137 6.53 3.50 6.50
N VAL A 138 5.29 3.85 6.17
CA VAL A 138 4.13 2.94 6.30
C VAL A 138 4.24 1.71 5.41
N ASP A 139 4.79 1.83 4.20
CA ASP A 139 4.91 0.72 3.26
C ASP A 139 5.98 -0.28 3.72
N ALA A 140 7.05 0.21 4.33
CA ALA A 140 8.06 -0.64 4.96
C ALA A 140 7.48 -1.46 6.13
N LEU A 141 6.59 -0.87 6.95
CA LEU A 141 5.95 -1.55 8.09
C LEU A 141 4.98 -2.65 7.69
N ASN A 142 4.27 -2.47 6.57
CA ASN A 142 3.26 -3.40 6.10
C ASN A 142 3.84 -4.69 5.50
N GLY A 143 5.16 -4.86 5.53
CA GLY A 143 5.87 -6.04 5.01
C GLY A 143 6.06 -6.00 3.50
N GLY A 144 5.94 -4.83 2.87
CA GLY A 144 6.44 -4.64 1.51
C GLY A 144 7.96 -4.82 1.51
N TYR A 145 8.50 -5.58 0.55
CA TYR A 145 9.95 -5.75 0.33
C TYR A 145 10.72 -6.64 1.33
N PRO A 146 10.23 -7.83 1.73
CA PRO A 146 10.93 -8.69 2.70
C PRO A 146 12.34 -9.09 2.23
N GLY A 147 13.31 -8.95 3.12
CA GLY A 147 14.73 -9.22 2.94
C GLY A 147 15.48 -8.22 2.05
N ARG A 148 14.81 -7.26 1.42
CA ARG A 148 15.43 -6.35 0.45
C ARG A 148 16.08 -5.15 1.13
N LEU A 149 17.10 -4.61 0.46
CA LEU A 149 17.72 -3.34 0.79
C LEU A 149 16.77 -2.18 0.51
N LEU A 150 16.60 -1.33 1.51
CA LEU A 150 15.76 -0.15 1.50
C LEU A 150 16.52 1.06 2.02
N GLU A 151 16.14 2.24 1.56
CA GLU A 151 16.51 3.52 2.13
C GLU A 151 15.23 4.26 2.52
N VAL A 152 15.00 4.35 3.83
CA VAL A 152 13.86 5.07 4.39
C VAL A 152 14.33 6.41 4.95
N GLU A 153 13.48 7.42 4.81
CA GLU A 153 13.75 8.75 5.37
C GLU A 153 12.71 9.11 6.43
N GLY A 154 13.14 9.81 7.47
CA GLY A 154 12.21 10.29 8.48
C GLY A 154 12.84 11.25 9.49
N ILE A 155 11.98 11.91 10.23
CA ILE A 155 12.35 12.84 11.31
C ILE A 155 12.42 12.06 12.64
N VAL A 156 13.47 12.30 13.43
CA VAL A 156 13.68 11.65 14.73
C VAL A 156 12.67 12.17 15.78
N MET A 157 11.74 11.31 16.17
CA MET A 157 10.68 11.58 17.15
C MET A 157 11.02 11.07 18.56
N GLN A 158 11.68 9.93 18.65
CA GLN A 158 12.11 9.34 19.92
C GLN A 158 13.21 8.33 19.65
N THR A 159 14.04 8.11 20.66
CA THR A 159 15.06 7.07 20.70
C THR A 159 14.91 6.22 21.95
N ARG A 160 15.30 4.96 21.86
CA ARG A 160 15.43 4.03 22.98
C ARG A 160 16.71 3.22 22.82
N LEU A 161 17.36 2.91 23.95
CA LEU A 161 18.56 2.08 23.97
C LEU A 161 18.22 0.71 24.57
N GLU A 162 18.51 -0.36 23.83
CA GLU A 162 18.25 -1.74 24.22
C GLU A 162 19.54 -2.56 24.03
N GLY A 163 20.38 -2.64 25.06
CA GLY A 163 21.69 -3.28 24.98
C GLY A 163 22.63 -2.50 24.07
N ASP A 164 23.03 -3.09 22.96
CA ASP A 164 23.84 -2.49 21.89
C ASP A 164 22.98 -1.93 20.74
N ARG A 165 21.65 -1.90 20.89
CA ARG A 165 20.71 -1.50 19.85
C ARG A 165 20.15 -0.11 20.13
N LEU A 166 20.23 0.76 19.13
CA LEU A 166 19.53 2.05 19.11
C LEU A 166 18.24 1.91 18.31
N ARG A 167 17.09 2.10 18.97
CA ARG A 167 15.79 2.14 18.31
C ARG A 167 15.37 3.58 18.10
N ILE A 168 15.11 3.96 16.86
CA ILE A 168 14.76 5.32 16.46
C ILE A 168 13.33 5.33 15.92
N HIS A 169 12.44 6.03 16.59
CA HIS A 169 11.11 6.34 16.08
C HIS A 169 11.24 7.45 15.03
N LEU A 170 11.00 7.10 13.78
CA LEU A 170 11.02 7.99 12.62
C LEU A 170 9.59 8.34 12.21
N ALA A 171 9.36 9.56 11.77
CA ALA A 171 8.08 9.96 11.18
C ALA A 171 8.25 10.72 9.86
N ASP A 172 7.32 10.50 8.94
CA ASP A 172 7.18 11.16 7.64
C ASP A 172 5.69 11.49 7.38
N GLU A 173 5.36 11.96 6.19
CA GLU A 173 3.99 12.34 5.83
C GLU A 173 3.03 11.13 5.78
N SER A 174 3.57 9.91 5.61
CA SER A 174 2.80 8.67 5.55
C SER A 174 2.45 8.13 6.95
N GLY A 175 3.29 8.39 7.96
CA GLY A 175 3.10 7.90 9.32
C GLY A 175 4.40 7.85 10.12
N TRP A 176 4.52 6.85 10.98
CA TRP A 176 5.71 6.65 11.82
C TRP A 176 6.11 5.18 11.88
N ALA A 177 7.41 4.91 11.97
CA ALA A 177 8.00 3.58 12.08
C ALA A 177 9.14 3.58 13.10
N VAL A 178 9.61 2.40 13.52
CA VAL A 178 10.83 2.29 14.33
C VAL A 178 11.92 1.63 13.51
N ALA A 179 13.07 2.30 13.41
CA ALA A 179 14.29 1.75 12.85
C ALA A 179 15.17 1.25 13.99
N THR A 180 15.57 -0.02 13.94
CA THR A 180 16.45 -0.62 14.94
C THR A 180 17.86 -0.75 14.37
N ILE A 181 18.82 -0.15 15.05
CA ILE A 181 20.21 -0.05 14.59
C ILE A 181 21.10 -0.80 15.56
N PHE A 182 21.82 -1.77 15.04
CA PHE A 182 22.64 -2.68 15.82
C PHE A 182 24.05 -2.11 15.99
N ASN A 183 24.78 -2.63 16.98
CA ASN A 183 26.17 -2.27 17.27
C ASN A 183 26.40 -0.77 17.57
N TRP A 184 25.41 -0.11 18.19
CA TRP A 184 25.49 1.30 18.60
C TRP A 184 26.13 1.45 19.99
N THR A 185 27.37 0.97 20.16
CA THR A 185 28.03 0.93 21.49
C THR A 185 28.98 2.10 21.75
N ASN A 186 29.71 2.56 20.73
CA ASN A 186 30.69 3.66 20.85
C ASN A 186 30.49 4.74 19.79
N THR A 187 29.27 4.88 19.28
CA THR A 187 28.94 5.87 18.25
C THR A 187 28.18 7.02 18.90
N PRO A 188 28.71 8.26 18.86
CA PRO A 188 28.00 9.43 19.35
C PRO A 188 26.78 9.71 18.47
N ALA A 189 25.82 10.47 19.02
CA ALA A 189 24.72 10.95 18.19
C ALA A 189 25.27 11.92 17.14
N PRO A 190 24.76 11.92 15.89
CA PRO A 190 25.01 13.00 14.95
C PRO A 190 24.69 14.37 15.56
N ASP A 191 25.46 15.39 15.18
CA ASP A 191 25.25 16.76 15.66
C ASP A 191 23.80 17.20 15.44
N ARG A 192 23.21 17.78 16.49
CA ARG A 192 21.82 18.26 16.51
C ARG A 192 20.79 17.16 16.19
N TRP A 193 20.85 16.10 16.96
CA TRP A 193 20.05 14.88 16.83
C TRP A 193 18.52 15.07 16.89
N TRP A 194 18.03 16.00 17.70
CA TRP A 194 16.61 16.08 18.00
C TRP A 194 15.81 16.72 16.86
N GLY A 195 14.88 15.96 16.27
CA GLY A 195 14.17 16.41 15.07
C GLY A 195 15.04 16.44 13.81
N ALA A 196 16.21 15.81 13.85
CA ALA A 196 17.03 15.60 12.67
C ALA A 196 16.28 14.76 11.63
N ARG A 197 16.47 15.07 10.35
CA ARG A 197 16.02 14.21 9.26
C ARG A 197 17.13 13.25 8.91
N LEU A 198 16.83 11.96 9.02
CA LEU A 198 17.77 10.87 8.75
C LEU A 198 17.33 10.09 7.52
N ARG A 199 18.31 9.50 6.85
CA ARG A 199 18.13 8.37 5.96
C ARG A 199 18.71 7.15 6.65
N VAL A 200 17.92 6.09 6.74
CA VAL A 200 18.37 4.80 7.24
C VAL A 200 18.39 3.83 6.07
N ARG A 201 19.59 3.39 5.70
CA ARG A 201 19.76 2.27 4.79
C ARG A 201 19.62 0.99 5.60
N SER A 202 18.76 0.06 5.19
CA SER A 202 18.39 -1.09 6.03
C SER A 202 17.89 -2.25 5.18
N ALA A 203 17.75 -3.43 5.77
CA ALA A 203 16.90 -4.47 5.21
C ALA A 203 15.54 -4.50 5.90
N ASN A 204 14.49 -4.86 5.16
CA ASN A 204 13.19 -5.15 5.76
C ASN A 204 13.13 -6.61 6.23
N ILE A 205 13.11 -6.86 7.53
CA ILE A 205 13.19 -8.23 8.08
C ILE A 205 11.82 -8.72 8.63
N GLY A 206 10.70 -8.08 8.28
CA GLY A 206 9.38 -8.59 8.67
C GLY A 206 8.22 -7.60 8.57
N ARG A 207 7.23 -7.75 9.45
CA ARG A 207 6.06 -6.87 9.56
C ARG A 207 6.03 -6.17 10.93
N GLY A 208 5.41 -5.00 10.96
CA GLY A 208 5.20 -4.23 12.19
C GLY A 208 6.38 -3.32 12.54
N HIS A 209 6.37 -2.78 13.75
CA HIS A 209 7.24 -1.67 14.14
C HIS A 209 8.75 -1.96 14.13
N ASP A 210 9.20 -3.21 13.97
CA ASP A 210 10.62 -3.58 13.97
C ASP A 210 11.11 -4.08 12.60
N ALA A 211 10.37 -3.75 11.53
CA ALA A 211 10.66 -4.16 10.16
C ALA A 211 11.97 -3.56 9.63
N ILE A 212 12.32 -2.33 10.03
CA ILE A 212 13.46 -1.58 9.52
C ILE A 212 14.67 -1.87 10.41
N ARG A 213 15.65 -2.61 9.90
CA ARG A 213 16.85 -3.00 10.66
C ARG A 213 18.14 -2.66 9.93
N ALA A 214 19.01 -1.92 10.61
CA ALA A 214 20.31 -1.50 10.13
C ALA A 214 21.44 -2.19 10.91
N SER A 215 22.40 -2.81 10.24
CA SER A 215 23.38 -3.69 10.91
C SER A 215 24.47 -2.94 11.66
N ALA A 216 24.70 -1.67 11.28
CA ALA A 216 25.70 -0.81 11.90
C ALA A 216 25.27 0.67 11.88
N PRO A 217 25.87 1.50 12.76
CA PRO A 217 25.63 2.95 12.77
C PRO A 217 25.96 3.66 11.45
N ALA A 218 26.91 3.13 10.66
CA ALA A 218 27.30 3.68 9.37
C ALA A 218 26.18 3.67 8.31
N GLU A 219 25.11 2.93 8.54
CA GLU A 219 23.94 2.88 7.66
C GLU A 219 22.95 4.03 7.91
N VAL A 220 23.20 4.86 8.92
CA VAL A 220 22.46 6.10 9.17
C VAL A 220 23.19 7.27 8.54
N THR A 221 22.48 8.00 7.69
CA THR A 221 22.96 9.25 7.12
C THR A 221 22.12 10.41 7.66
N LEU A 222 22.78 11.43 8.19
CA LEU A 222 22.13 12.69 8.53
C LEU A 222 21.87 13.50 7.26
N LEU A 223 20.60 13.74 6.93
CA LEU A 223 20.21 14.55 5.77
C LEU A 223 20.09 16.03 6.14
N THR A 224 19.44 16.31 7.27
CA THR A 224 19.25 17.68 7.75
C THR A 224 19.38 17.69 9.27
N PRO A 225 20.27 18.51 9.85
CA PRO A 225 20.43 18.62 11.29
C PRO A 225 19.16 19.20 11.92
N GLY A 226 18.81 18.68 13.10
CA GLY A 226 17.71 19.19 13.91
C GLY A 226 18.20 20.23 14.91
N SER A 227 17.89 20.03 16.19
CA SER A 227 18.34 20.86 17.30
C SER A 227 19.31 20.14 18.23
N ALA A 228 20.18 20.91 18.90
CA ALA A 228 21.13 20.37 19.88
C ALA A 228 20.40 19.88 21.14
N THR A 229 19.30 20.54 21.50
CA THR A 229 18.43 20.14 22.61
C THR A 229 16.97 20.15 22.19
N LEU A 230 16.13 19.36 22.87
CA LEU A 230 14.68 19.38 22.66
C LEU A 230 14.08 20.79 22.81
N PHE A 231 14.65 21.65 23.65
CA PHE A 231 14.09 22.95 24.01
C PHE A 231 14.43 24.12 23.08
N GLU A 232 15.17 23.88 21.99
CA GLU A 232 15.39 24.88 20.94
C GLU A 232 14.20 25.00 19.97
N ALA A 233 13.20 24.13 20.10
CA ALA A 233 11.98 24.18 19.30
C ALA A 233 11.26 25.56 19.37
N PRO A 234 10.53 25.96 18.31
CA PRO A 234 9.87 27.26 18.26
C PRO A 234 8.80 27.38 19.35
N LEU A 235 8.84 28.50 20.09
CA LEU A 235 7.79 28.83 21.06
C LEU A 235 6.51 29.16 20.28
N THR A 236 5.45 28.41 20.59
CA THR A 236 4.19 28.42 19.85
C THR A 236 3.06 28.86 20.78
N ASN A 237 2.07 29.55 20.23
CA ASN A 237 0.86 29.92 20.96
C ASN A 237 -0.10 28.71 21.01
N ALA A 238 -0.65 28.37 22.18
CA ALA A 238 -1.51 27.19 22.33
C ALA A 238 -2.79 27.26 21.49
N ALA A 239 -3.33 28.45 21.22
CA ALA A 239 -4.52 28.63 20.38
C ALA A 239 -4.25 28.25 18.92
N SER A 240 -3.03 28.49 18.43
CA SER A 240 -2.66 28.13 17.06
C SER A 240 -2.72 26.64 16.79
N LEU A 241 -2.54 25.80 17.83
CA LEU A 241 -2.57 24.33 17.71
C LEU A 241 -3.90 23.80 17.17
N ARG A 242 -5.02 24.48 17.43
CA ARG A 242 -6.34 24.08 16.91
C ARG A 242 -6.49 24.29 15.40
N SER A 243 -5.65 25.15 14.83
CA SER A 243 -5.66 25.52 13.41
C SER A 243 -4.61 24.80 12.57
N LEU A 244 -3.65 24.12 13.20
CA LEU A 244 -2.59 23.42 12.49
C LEU A 244 -3.15 22.19 11.72
N PRO A 245 -2.60 21.90 10.52
CA PRO A 245 -2.91 20.67 9.81
C PRO A 245 -2.43 19.46 10.60
N ALA A 246 -3.19 18.37 10.56
CA ALA A 246 -2.80 17.08 11.12
C ALA A 246 -2.47 16.10 9.99
N PRO A 247 -1.40 15.28 10.09
CA PRO A 247 -0.38 15.26 11.14
C PRO A 247 0.68 16.37 10.93
N LEU A 248 1.16 16.97 12.03
CA LEU A 248 2.29 17.90 11.99
C LEU A 248 3.56 17.20 12.47
N LEU A 249 4.57 17.12 11.60
CA LEU A 249 5.85 16.46 11.87
C LEU A 249 6.87 17.36 12.61
N ALA A 250 6.41 18.47 13.18
CA ALA A 250 7.25 19.45 13.85
C ALA A 250 7.09 19.39 15.38
N ARG A 251 8.21 19.55 16.08
CA ARG A 251 8.21 19.79 17.53
C ARG A 251 7.84 21.23 17.83
N LEU A 252 6.91 21.41 18.75
CA LEU A 252 6.46 22.71 19.20
C LEU A 252 6.75 22.87 20.69
N ARG A 253 7.12 24.09 21.07
CA ARG A 253 7.39 24.46 22.46
C ARG A 253 6.27 25.33 23.00
N LEU A 254 5.80 25.04 24.20
CA LEU A 254 4.71 25.72 24.89
C LEU A 254 5.13 26.03 26.32
N ARG A 255 4.55 27.09 26.90
CA ARG A 255 4.58 27.32 28.35
C ARG A 255 3.21 27.00 28.91
N ALA A 256 3.15 26.17 29.93
CA ALA A 256 1.89 25.74 30.49
C ALA A 256 2.01 25.55 32.01
N GLN A 257 0.88 25.65 32.69
CA GLN A 257 0.76 25.29 34.08
C GLN A 257 0.22 23.86 34.19
N VAL A 258 0.84 23.04 35.04
CA VAL A 258 0.40 21.68 35.35
C VAL A 258 -0.91 21.78 36.13
N LEU A 259 -1.97 21.22 35.56
CA LEU A 259 -3.25 21.01 36.23
C LEU A 259 -3.13 19.78 37.12
N GLU A 260 -2.66 18.68 36.53
CA GLU A 260 -2.64 17.39 37.18
C GLU A 260 -1.73 16.41 36.45
N THR A 261 -1.22 15.41 37.16
CA THR A 261 -0.38 14.37 36.57
C THR A 261 -0.93 12.98 36.86
N THR A 262 -0.73 12.09 35.91
CA THR A 262 -0.95 10.64 36.05
C THR A 262 0.35 9.95 35.68
N GLU A 263 0.39 8.61 35.79
CA GLU A 263 1.58 7.87 35.36
C GLU A 263 1.96 8.21 33.92
N GLU A 264 1.02 8.14 32.97
CA GLU A 264 1.33 8.29 31.55
C GLU A 264 1.15 9.70 30.99
N ASN A 265 0.29 10.52 31.62
CA ASN A 265 -0.15 11.80 31.07
C ASN A 265 0.05 12.96 32.04
N VAL A 266 0.36 14.12 31.48
CA VAL A 266 0.38 15.44 32.14
C VAL A 266 -0.76 16.27 31.56
N PHE A 267 -1.64 16.75 32.44
CA PHE A 267 -2.73 17.65 32.08
C PHE A 267 -2.30 19.07 32.39
N LEU A 268 -2.45 19.95 31.39
CA LEU A 268 -1.79 21.25 31.37
C LEU A 268 -2.76 22.30 30.87
N ARG A 269 -2.56 23.53 31.32
CA ARG A 269 -3.25 24.71 30.79
C ARG A 269 -2.23 25.70 30.27
N SER A 270 -2.29 26.00 28.97
CA SER A 270 -1.42 26.99 28.31
C SER A 270 -2.29 28.11 27.79
N GLU A 271 -2.06 29.34 28.27
CA GLU A 271 -2.84 30.52 27.86
C GLU A 271 -4.37 30.33 27.97
N GLY A 272 -4.83 29.64 29.03
CA GLY A 272 -6.24 29.34 29.27
C GLY A 272 -6.80 28.14 28.49
N ILE A 273 -5.98 27.49 27.65
CA ILE A 273 -6.39 26.34 26.84
C ILE A 273 -5.91 25.04 27.50
N PRO A 274 -6.82 24.11 27.83
CA PRO A 274 -6.46 22.81 28.37
C PRO A 274 -5.88 21.92 27.27
N LEU A 275 -4.81 21.19 27.61
CA LEU A 275 -4.15 20.22 26.74
C LEU A 275 -3.59 19.06 27.56
N ARG A 276 -3.43 17.92 26.90
CA ARG A 276 -2.82 16.72 27.47
C ARG A 276 -1.47 16.47 26.81
N ALA A 277 -0.49 16.02 27.57
CA ALA A 277 0.81 15.63 27.05
C ALA A 277 1.22 14.25 27.58
N THR A 278 1.80 13.42 26.72
CA THR A 278 2.34 12.09 27.11
C THR A 278 3.86 12.15 27.24
N TYR A 279 4.41 11.64 28.34
CA TYR A 279 5.85 11.68 28.62
C TYR A 279 6.69 11.00 27.54
N LEU A 280 7.76 11.68 27.11
CA LEU A 280 8.91 11.09 26.44
C LEU A 280 9.85 10.52 27.50
N ARG A 281 9.63 9.25 27.86
CA ARG A 281 10.43 8.60 28.90
C ARG A 281 11.79 8.12 28.34
N PRO A 282 12.92 8.39 29.03
CA PRO A 282 14.17 7.72 28.69
C PRO A 282 14.00 6.22 28.96
N PHE A 283 14.44 5.41 28.02
CA PHE A 283 14.45 3.97 28.17
C PHE A 283 15.83 3.44 27.78
N GLN A 284 16.46 2.78 28.76
CA GLN A 284 17.70 2.05 28.57
C GLN A 284 17.58 0.71 29.28
N SER A 285 17.93 -0.36 28.58
CA SER A 285 18.11 -1.70 29.15
C SER A 285 19.52 -2.19 28.84
N GLY A 286 20.16 -2.90 29.78
CA GLY A 286 21.53 -3.38 29.63
C GLY A 286 22.59 -2.41 30.17
N ALA A 287 23.83 -2.55 29.68
CA ALA A 287 24.97 -1.76 30.15
C ALA A 287 24.86 -0.27 29.76
N ALA A 288 25.50 0.60 30.56
CA ALA A 288 25.61 2.01 30.24
C ALA A 288 26.41 2.21 28.94
N ILE A 289 25.77 2.78 27.91
CA ILE A 289 26.43 3.10 26.65
C ILE A 289 27.08 4.50 26.77
N PRO A 290 28.36 4.65 26.39
CA PRO A 290 28.97 5.96 26.15
C PRO A 290 28.07 6.81 25.24
N HIS A 291 27.86 8.08 25.57
CA HIS A 291 26.99 9.01 24.82
C HIS A 291 25.46 8.80 24.95
N ALA A 292 24.99 7.93 25.86
CA ALA A 292 23.55 7.75 26.09
C ALA A 292 22.80 9.07 26.40
N ALA A 293 23.45 10.04 27.04
CA ALA A 293 22.88 11.36 27.35
C ALA A 293 22.62 12.24 26.12
N GLU A 294 23.31 12.01 25.00
CA GLU A 294 23.08 12.71 23.73
C GLU A 294 21.90 12.09 22.97
N LEU A 295 21.72 10.77 23.13
CA LEU A 295 20.73 9.98 22.43
C LEU A 295 19.38 9.96 23.15
N LEU A 296 19.35 9.94 24.48
CA LEU A 296 18.12 9.82 25.26
C LEU A 296 17.60 11.18 25.72
N PRO A 297 16.28 11.33 25.89
CA PRO A 297 15.73 12.50 26.55
C PRO A 297 16.32 12.61 27.98
N GLY A 298 16.45 13.84 28.48
CA GLY A 298 16.84 14.08 29.86
C GLY A 298 15.87 13.46 30.88
N PRO A 299 16.23 13.45 32.17
CA PRO A 299 15.36 12.92 33.22
C PRO A 299 14.01 13.64 33.23
N ILE A 300 12.96 12.89 33.51
CA ILE A 300 11.61 13.44 33.65
C ILE A 300 11.57 14.20 34.98
N PRO A 301 11.26 15.50 35.00
CA PRO A 301 11.08 16.22 36.25
C PRO A 301 9.88 15.67 37.01
N GLU A 302 9.95 15.62 38.35
CA GLU A 302 8.75 15.42 39.17
C GLU A 302 7.87 16.66 39.03
N LEU A 303 6.72 16.49 38.39
CA LEU A 303 5.75 17.56 38.17
C LEU A 303 4.58 17.43 39.15
N ARG A 304 4.24 18.55 39.79
CA ARG A 304 3.14 18.67 40.73
C ARG A 304 2.07 19.63 40.18
N PRO A 305 0.80 19.46 40.56
CA PRO A 305 -0.23 20.47 40.28
C PRO A 305 0.22 21.87 40.70
N GLY A 306 0.08 22.84 39.81
CA GLY A 306 0.52 24.23 40.03
C GLY A 306 1.88 24.60 39.44
N ASP A 307 2.71 23.62 39.09
CA ASP A 307 4.01 23.85 38.48
C ASP A 307 3.88 24.53 37.11
N TRP A 308 4.73 25.52 36.85
CA TRP A 308 4.90 26.09 35.53
C TRP A 308 6.00 25.35 34.80
N VAL A 309 5.68 24.87 33.60
CA VAL A 309 6.59 24.08 32.78
C VAL A 309 6.72 24.68 31.39
N GLU A 310 7.93 24.55 30.86
CA GLU A 310 8.15 24.57 29.43
C GLU A 310 7.99 23.14 28.92
N LEU A 311 7.05 22.93 28.00
CA LEU A 311 6.76 21.66 27.37
C LEU A 311 7.26 21.70 25.92
N VAL A 312 7.96 20.66 25.48
CA VAL A 312 8.21 20.42 24.05
C VAL A 312 7.66 19.07 23.65
N GLY A 313 6.84 19.02 22.62
CA GLY A 313 6.30 17.78 22.07
C GLY A 313 5.82 17.97 20.64
N SER A 314 5.22 16.94 20.07
CA SER A 314 4.61 16.99 18.73
C SER A 314 3.09 16.86 18.86
N PRO A 315 2.30 17.75 18.25
CA PRO A 315 0.84 17.67 18.34
C PRO A 315 0.32 16.49 17.52
N ILE A 316 -0.48 15.63 18.14
CA ILE A 316 -1.12 14.47 17.50
C ILE A 316 -2.61 14.45 17.88
N GLY A 317 -3.51 14.21 16.92
CA GLY A 317 -4.94 13.99 17.20
C GLY A 317 -5.92 15.03 16.63
N ALA A 318 -7.19 14.91 17.01
CA ALA A 318 -8.30 15.69 16.47
C ALA A 318 -8.40 17.11 17.09
N ARG A 319 -8.79 18.12 16.29
CA ARG A 319 -8.82 19.57 16.64
C ARG A 319 -9.49 19.95 17.98
N ARG A 320 -10.37 19.11 18.53
CA ARG A 320 -11.08 19.36 19.79
C ARG A 320 -10.29 18.94 21.03
N GLU A 321 -9.48 17.89 20.92
CA GLU A 321 -8.68 17.32 22.01
C GLU A 321 -7.20 17.56 21.74
N LEU A 322 -6.64 18.61 22.35
CA LEU A 322 -5.24 18.93 22.16
C LEU A 322 -4.36 17.92 22.91
N LEU A 323 -3.64 17.09 22.16
CA LEU A 323 -2.70 16.11 22.67
C LEU A 323 -1.30 16.39 22.10
N MET A 324 -0.31 16.46 23.00
CA MET A 324 1.12 16.60 22.70
C MET A 324 1.83 15.28 23.01
N SER A 325 2.24 14.56 21.98
CA SER A 325 2.99 13.32 22.13
C SER A 325 4.50 13.53 22.12
N PHE A 326 5.24 12.53 22.62
CA PHE A 326 6.71 12.57 22.71
C PHE A 326 7.21 13.82 23.45
N SER A 327 6.57 14.09 24.60
CA SER A 327 6.71 15.35 25.32
C SER A 327 7.80 15.32 26.39
N SER A 328 8.67 16.32 26.38
CA SER A 328 9.67 16.59 27.43
C SER A 328 9.33 17.89 28.16
N PHE A 329 9.71 17.97 29.43
CA PHE A 329 9.31 19.03 30.34
C PHE A 329 10.52 19.66 31.03
N ARG A 330 10.47 20.97 31.21
CA ARG A 330 11.42 21.73 32.02
C ARG A 330 10.63 22.55 33.02
N LEU A 331 10.91 22.36 34.30
CA LEU A 331 10.30 23.15 35.37
C LEU A 331 10.81 24.59 35.30
N LEU A 332 9.89 25.55 35.27
CA LEU A 332 10.17 27.00 35.31
C LEU A 332 9.97 27.59 36.71
N GLY A 333 9.11 26.96 37.52
CA GLY A 333 8.81 27.36 38.89
C GLY A 333 7.57 26.63 39.40
N SER A 334 7.32 26.71 40.71
CA SER A 334 6.12 26.14 41.33
C SER A 334 5.23 27.27 41.86
N ASN A 335 3.94 27.18 41.60
CA ASN A 335 2.92 28.11 42.08
C ASN A 335 1.78 27.31 42.71
N THR A 336 0.84 28.00 43.36
CA THR A 336 -0.39 27.36 43.84
C THR A 336 -1.13 26.69 42.69
N PRO A 337 -1.68 25.47 42.89
CA PRO A 337 -2.50 24.78 41.89
C PRO A 337 -3.58 25.72 41.34
N PRO A 338 -3.77 25.78 40.00
CA PRO A 338 -4.79 26.62 39.42
C PRO A 338 -6.18 26.20 39.92
N GLU A 339 -7.03 27.18 40.17
CA GLU A 339 -8.41 26.88 40.57
C GLU A 339 -9.11 26.09 39.45
N ALA A 340 -9.87 25.07 39.86
CA ALA A 340 -10.67 24.26 38.97
C ALA A 340 -11.69 25.14 38.24
N ALA A 341 -11.76 25.00 36.92
CA ALA A 341 -12.73 25.75 36.13
C ALA A 341 -14.14 25.29 36.47
N SER A 342 -15.12 26.19 36.45
CA SER A 342 -16.54 25.83 36.60
C SER A 342 -17.28 26.08 35.27
N PRO A 343 -16.98 25.30 34.21
CA PRO A 343 -17.64 25.48 32.92
C PRO A 343 -19.12 25.07 33.00
N PRO A 344 -19.98 25.58 32.09
CA PRO A 344 -21.38 25.17 32.07
C PRO A 344 -21.50 23.67 31.77
N PRO A 345 -22.50 22.96 32.32
CA PRO A 345 -22.68 21.52 32.12
C PRO A 345 -22.66 21.10 30.65
N THR A 346 -23.18 21.94 29.75
CA THR A 346 -23.17 21.71 28.30
C THR A 346 -21.77 21.60 27.70
N ALA A 347 -20.80 22.37 28.21
CA ALA A 347 -19.42 22.35 27.72
C ALA A 347 -18.67 21.07 28.14
N ILE A 348 -19.00 20.52 29.32
CA ILE A 348 -18.48 19.23 29.77
C ILE A 348 -19.07 18.12 28.89
N LEU A 349 -20.40 18.07 28.74
CA LEU A 349 -21.09 17.04 27.95
C LEU A 349 -20.68 17.05 26.47
N SER A 350 -20.42 18.21 25.87
CA SER A 350 -20.00 18.34 24.48
C SER A 350 -18.52 18.01 24.24
N GLY A 351 -17.73 17.84 25.30
CA GLY A 351 -16.28 17.67 25.26
C GLY A 351 -15.49 18.96 24.99
N ALA A 352 -16.10 20.13 25.15
CA ALA A 352 -15.40 21.42 25.04
C ALA A 352 -14.44 21.67 26.21
N ALA A 353 -14.75 21.07 27.38
CA ALA A 353 -13.90 21.10 28.57
C ALA A 353 -12.89 19.92 28.64
N ALA A 354 -12.67 19.20 27.53
CA ALA A 354 -11.77 18.05 27.51
C ALA A 354 -10.33 18.42 27.95
N ASN A 355 -9.72 17.51 28.71
CA ASN A 355 -8.41 17.65 29.36
C ASN A 355 -8.33 18.73 30.45
N ASP A 356 -9.45 19.35 30.83
CA ASP A 356 -9.45 20.40 31.84
C ASP A 356 -9.74 19.86 33.24
N TRP A 357 -9.26 20.60 34.25
CA TRP A 357 -9.56 20.39 35.66
C TRP A 357 -10.79 21.20 36.03
N VAL A 358 -11.91 20.52 36.26
CA VAL A 358 -13.22 21.15 36.43
C VAL A 358 -13.80 20.89 37.82
N ARG A 359 -14.60 21.82 38.32
CA ARG A 359 -15.40 21.71 39.54
C ARG A 359 -16.86 21.91 39.19
N VAL A 360 -17.70 21.01 39.68
CA VAL A 360 -19.15 21.10 39.54
C VAL A 360 -19.82 20.87 40.89
N THR A 361 -20.89 21.59 41.14
CA THR A 361 -21.68 21.46 42.36
C THR A 361 -23.12 21.21 41.98
N GLY A 362 -23.71 20.15 42.53
CA GLY A 362 -25.07 19.79 42.19
C GLY A 362 -25.60 18.66 43.05
N ARG A 363 -26.84 18.29 42.76
CA ARG A 363 -27.59 17.32 43.55
C ARG A 363 -27.34 15.91 43.02
N LEU A 364 -27.04 14.96 43.90
CA LEU A 364 -26.92 13.56 43.49
C LEU A 364 -28.28 13.02 43.07
N ALA A 365 -28.42 12.69 41.79
CA ALA A 365 -29.64 12.14 41.24
C ALA A 365 -29.66 10.59 41.27
N GLY A 366 -28.49 9.96 41.26
CA GLY A 366 -28.38 8.51 41.37
C GLY A 366 -26.95 8.01 41.25
N THR A 367 -26.75 6.76 41.64
CA THR A 367 -25.48 6.06 41.50
C THR A 367 -25.71 4.76 40.74
N ASN A 368 -24.94 4.55 39.67
CA ASN A 368 -25.03 3.35 38.85
C ASN A 368 -23.68 2.64 38.88
N ALA A 369 -23.68 1.35 39.19
CA ALA A 369 -22.52 0.50 38.92
C ALA A 369 -22.33 0.46 37.41
N THR A 370 -21.24 1.03 36.91
CA THR A 370 -20.98 1.09 35.47
C THR A 370 -19.73 0.26 35.21
N PRO A 371 -19.84 -0.89 34.56
CA PRO A 371 -18.67 -1.64 34.14
C PRO A 371 -18.01 -0.87 32.97
N ALA A 372 -17.17 0.11 33.29
CA ALA A 372 -16.35 0.79 32.29
C ALA A 372 -15.27 -0.19 31.80
N GLN A 373 -15.00 -0.21 30.48
CA GLN A 373 -13.92 -1.01 29.89
C GLN A 373 -12.59 -0.75 30.63
N GLY A 374 -12.13 -1.76 31.39
CA GLY A 374 -10.84 -1.74 32.08
C GLY A 374 -10.89 -1.52 33.60
N ALA A 375 -11.99 -1.04 34.19
CA ALA A 375 -12.11 -0.86 35.63
C ALA A 375 -13.22 -1.77 36.19
N ARG A 376 -12.81 -2.84 36.90
CA ARG A 376 -13.74 -3.88 37.39
C ARG A 376 -14.72 -3.38 38.46
N ASP A 377 -14.42 -2.26 39.13
CA ASP A 377 -15.19 -1.73 40.27
C ASP A 377 -15.47 -0.21 40.17
N ALA A 378 -15.67 0.33 38.97
CA ALA A 378 -16.00 1.74 38.80
C ALA A 378 -17.51 2.03 39.04
N GLN A 379 -17.80 3.12 39.74
CA GLN A 379 -19.17 3.61 39.97
C GLN A 379 -19.34 4.98 39.30
N THR A 380 -20.46 5.18 38.62
CA THR A 380 -20.82 6.49 38.06
C THR A 380 -21.83 7.16 38.99
N LEU A 381 -21.44 8.31 39.54
CA LEU A 381 -22.30 9.22 40.29
C LEU A 381 -22.92 10.20 39.29
N THR A 382 -24.25 10.25 39.22
CA THR A 382 -24.93 11.20 38.34
C THR A 382 -25.34 12.43 39.14
N ILE A 383 -24.71 13.56 38.86
CA ILE A 383 -24.95 14.82 39.56
C ILE A 383 -25.79 15.74 38.65
N GLU A 384 -26.93 16.19 39.16
CA GLU A 384 -27.77 17.19 38.52
C GLU A 384 -27.23 18.60 38.79
N VAL A 385 -26.79 19.29 37.74
CA VAL A 385 -26.29 20.67 37.77
C VAL A 385 -27.09 21.47 36.73
N ASP A 386 -27.79 22.52 37.16
CA ASP A 386 -28.64 23.37 36.31
C ASP A 386 -29.62 22.58 35.40
N GLY A 387 -30.23 21.52 35.96
CA GLY A 387 -31.18 20.65 35.23
C GLY A 387 -30.52 19.72 34.20
N ARG A 388 -29.19 19.59 34.21
CA ARG A 388 -28.43 18.67 33.37
C ARG A 388 -27.77 17.60 34.23
N MET A 389 -27.82 16.36 33.74
CA MET A 389 -27.24 15.21 34.40
C MET A 389 -25.79 15.07 33.95
N LEU A 390 -24.84 15.20 34.87
CA LEU A 390 -23.42 15.05 34.63
C LEU A 390 -22.91 13.73 35.22
N PRO A 391 -22.28 12.87 34.41
CA PRO A 391 -21.64 11.67 34.93
C PRO A 391 -20.29 12.03 35.58
N VAL A 392 -20.12 11.61 36.83
CA VAL A 392 -18.87 11.69 37.60
C VAL A 392 -18.41 10.28 37.92
N LEU A 393 -17.21 9.92 37.48
CA LEU A 393 -16.64 8.58 37.64
C LEU A 393 -15.85 8.48 38.95
N TRP A 394 -16.23 7.49 39.76
CA TRP A 394 -15.52 7.04 40.96
C TRP A 394 -14.88 5.67 40.69
N ASP A 395 -13.56 5.62 40.58
CA ASP A 395 -12.81 4.37 40.45
C ASP A 395 -12.48 3.80 41.83
N ALA A 396 -13.24 2.82 42.31
CA ALA A 396 -13.08 2.29 43.66
C ALA A 396 -11.73 1.57 43.86
N ALA A 397 -11.11 1.05 42.80
CA ALA A 397 -9.78 0.44 42.87
C ALA A 397 -8.70 1.47 43.24
N ARG A 398 -8.90 2.73 42.84
CA ARG A 398 -7.98 3.84 43.12
C ARG A 398 -8.37 4.64 44.36
N LEU A 399 -9.66 4.91 44.54
CA LEU A 399 -10.19 5.83 45.54
C LEU A 399 -10.67 5.14 46.82
N GLY A 400 -10.76 3.82 46.81
CA GLY A 400 -11.39 3.03 47.87
C GLY A 400 -12.92 3.03 47.76
N ALA A 401 -13.57 2.54 48.81
CA ALA A 401 -15.03 2.51 48.87
C ALA A 401 -15.60 3.94 48.80
N PRO A 402 -16.61 4.19 47.94
CA PRO A 402 -17.26 5.48 47.87
C PRO A 402 -17.92 5.83 49.21
N PRO A 403 -18.00 7.12 49.57
CA PRO A 403 -18.75 7.53 50.75
C PRO A 403 -20.21 7.08 50.64
N THR A 404 -20.89 6.90 51.77
CA THR A 404 -22.32 6.59 51.78
C THR A 404 -23.08 7.81 51.27
N LEU A 405 -23.55 7.74 50.03
CA LEU A 405 -24.28 8.80 49.36
C LEU A 405 -25.75 8.42 49.21
N HIS A 406 -26.63 9.40 49.34
CA HIS A 406 -28.07 9.26 49.13
C HIS A 406 -28.57 10.16 48.01
N PRO A 407 -29.64 9.76 47.30
CA PRO A 407 -30.34 10.66 46.40
C PRO A 407 -30.67 11.97 47.13
N ASP A 408 -30.48 13.08 46.42
CA ASP A 408 -30.64 14.46 46.89
C ASP A 408 -29.50 15.05 47.74
N ASP A 409 -28.44 14.29 48.03
CA ASP A 409 -27.25 14.87 48.67
C ASP A 409 -26.62 15.94 47.75
N MET A 410 -26.27 17.09 48.33
CA MET A 410 -25.58 18.15 47.60
C MET A 410 -24.09 17.84 47.56
N LEU A 411 -23.53 17.66 46.36
CA LEU A 411 -22.15 17.25 46.15
C LEU A 411 -21.38 18.31 45.37
N GLU A 412 -20.13 18.52 45.76
CA GLU A 412 -19.12 19.20 44.98
C GLU A 412 -18.14 18.15 44.47
N ALA A 413 -18.02 18.02 43.15
CA ALA A 413 -17.09 17.11 42.49
C ALA A 413 -16.06 17.92 41.70
N THR A 414 -14.79 17.68 41.97
CA THR A 414 -13.66 18.28 41.25
C THR A 414 -12.89 17.19 40.50
N GLY A 415 -12.58 17.32 39.22
CA GLY A 415 -11.89 16.24 38.51
C GLY A 415 -11.47 16.57 37.10
N LEU A 416 -10.82 15.61 36.44
CA LEU A 416 -10.40 15.74 35.05
C LEU A 416 -11.51 15.29 34.09
N VAL A 417 -11.76 16.08 33.05
CA VAL A 417 -12.61 15.64 31.94
C VAL A 417 -11.74 14.86 30.93
N LEU A 418 -11.84 13.53 30.95
CA LEU A 418 -11.06 12.66 30.05
C LEU A 418 -11.84 12.34 28.75
N PRO A 419 -11.16 12.05 27.63
CA PRO A 419 -11.80 11.80 26.33
C PRO A 419 -12.63 10.50 26.20
N GLY A 420 -12.94 9.83 27.31
CA GLY A 420 -13.84 8.67 27.36
C GLY A 420 -15.31 9.08 27.43
N ARG A 421 -16.19 8.30 26.79
CA ARG A 421 -17.64 8.49 26.89
C ARG A 421 -18.28 7.38 27.72
N ILE A 422 -19.10 7.78 28.70
CA ILE A 422 -20.01 6.90 29.43
C ILE A 422 -21.41 7.21 28.89
N ASP A 423 -22.10 6.20 28.34
CA ASP A 423 -23.40 6.36 27.67
C ASP A 423 -23.42 7.48 26.60
N GLY A 424 -22.29 7.66 25.89
CA GLY A 424 -22.14 8.66 24.84
C GLY A 424 -21.82 10.08 25.32
N GLN A 425 -21.66 10.30 26.63
CA GLN A 425 -21.35 11.59 27.26
C GLN A 425 -19.96 11.59 27.89
N GLN A 426 -19.25 12.73 27.87
CA GLN A 426 -18.00 12.85 28.63
C GLN A 426 -18.28 12.92 30.14
N ALA A 427 -17.36 12.34 30.91
CA ALA A 427 -17.47 12.24 32.37
C ALA A 427 -16.31 12.95 33.08
N ILE A 428 -16.59 13.43 34.29
CA ILE A 428 -15.59 13.98 35.20
C ILE A 428 -14.96 12.81 35.96
N ASN A 429 -13.65 12.65 35.87
CA ASN A 429 -12.92 11.56 36.52
C ASN A 429 -12.27 12.10 37.79
N LEU A 430 -12.70 11.55 38.93
CA LEU A 430 -12.13 11.87 40.24
C LEU A 430 -10.79 11.14 40.39
N LEU A 431 -9.79 11.81 40.95
CA LEU A 431 -8.45 11.24 41.11
C LEU A 431 -8.10 10.96 42.56
N ARG A 432 -8.73 11.65 43.51
CA ARG A 432 -8.55 11.52 44.95
C ARG A 432 -9.92 11.46 45.63
N ALA A 433 -10.02 10.72 46.74
CA ALA A 433 -11.29 10.61 47.47
C ALA A 433 -11.81 11.99 47.96
N GLY A 434 -10.91 12.92 48.29
CA GLY A 434 -11.25 14.28 48.71
C GLY A 434 -11.72 15.20 47.58
N ASP A 435 -11.63 14.76 46.32
CA ASP A 435 -12.13 15.50 45.16
C ASP A 435 -13.67 15.50 45.09
N LEU A 436 -14.33 14.62 45.87
CA LEU A 436 -15.76 14.61 46.09
C LEU A 436 -16.08 15.07 47.52
N ARG A 437 -16.84 16.15 47.65
CA ARG A 437 -17.25 16.71 48.95
C ARG A 437 -18.76 16.74 49.06
N VAL A 438 -19.29 16.19 50.15
CA VAL A 438 -20.71 16.29 50.50
C VAL A 438 -20.93 17.63 51.20
N LEU A 439 -21.68 18.54 50.58
CA LEU A 439 -21.94 19.89 51.09
C LEU A 439 -23.13 19.96 52.06
N TYR A 440 -24.14 19.13 51.84
CA TYR A 440 -25.35 19.09 52.68
C TYR A 440 -25.95 17.68 52.69
N LEU A 441 -26.14 17.11 53.88
CA LEU A 441 -26.90 15.88 54.10
C LEU A 441 -28.35 16.23 54.45
N ALA A 442 -29.31 15.66 53.73
CA ALA A 442 -30.73 15.90 53.99
C ALA A 442 -31.15 15.38 55.39
N PRO A 443 -31.85 16.19 56.22
CA PRO A 443 -32.21 15.80 57.58
C PRO A 443 -33.29 14.71 57.61
N ARG A 444 -33.05 13.65 58.38
CA ARG A 444 -34.01 12.55 58.61
C ARG A 444 -34.40 12.51 60.09
N LEU A 445 -35.69 12.70 60.41
CA LEU A 445 -36.47 11.95 61.43
C LEU A 445 -37.80 12.64 61.80
N ALA A 446 -38.73 11.79 62.27
CA ALA A 446 -39.96 12.09 63.04
C ALA A 446 -41.28 12.29 62.27
N ARG A 447 -41.86 11.21 61.72
CA ARG A 447 -43.29 11.20 61.37
C ARG A 447 -43.94 9.81 61.40
N GLU A 448 -43.82 9.04 62.49
CA GLU A 448 -44.23 7.62 62.43
C GLU A 448 -45.33 7.11 63.38
N ARG A 449 -45.76 7.83 64.43
CA ARG A 449 -46.55 7.15 65.47
C ARG A 449 -48.04 7.44 65.56
N THR A 450 -48.58 8.48 64.90
CA THR A 450 -50.00 8.86 65.08
C THR A 450 -50.91 8.60 63.86
N LEU A 451 -50.35 8.36 62.67
CA LEU A 451 -51.10 8.13 61.42
C LEU A 451 -51.54 6.67 61.20
N ARG A 452 -51.01 5.72 61.97
CA ARG A 452 -51.13 4.28 61.65
C ARG A 452 -52.55 3.72 61.76
N VAL A 453 -53.44 4.29 62.58
CA VAL A 453 -54.75 3.65 62.83
C VAL A 453 -55.85 4.16 61.89
N VAL A 454 -55.89 5.46 61.58
CA VAL A 454 -56.82 6.02 60.57
C VAL A 454 -56.30 5.80 59.15
N GLY A 455 -54.97 5.71 59.01
CA GLY A 455 -54.29 5.43 57.75
C GLY A 455 -54.63 4.07 57.17
N ILE A 456 -54.80 2.99 57.94
CA ILE A 456 -54.96 1.62 57.37
C ILE A 456 -56.19 1.49 56.47
N THR A 457 -57.32 2.07 56.84
CA THR A 457 -58.59 1.88 56.09
C THR A 457 -58.64 2.74 54.81
N VAL A 458 -58.14 3.98 54.89
CA VAL A 458 -57.95 4.84 53.72
C VAL A 458 -56.77 4.36 52.87
N ALA A 459 -55.74 3.78 53.49
CA ALA A 459 -54.59 3.19 52.80
C ALA A 459 -54.97 1.90 52.07
N LEU A 460 -55.94 1.10 52.52
CA LEU A 460 -56.35 -0.08 51.75
C LEU A 460 -57.09 0.31 50.45
N LEU A 461 -57.94 1.35 50.49
CA LEU A 461 -58.63 1.86 49.30
C LEU A 461 -57.70 2.67 48.38
N LEU A 462 -56.83 3.52 48.94
CA LEU A 462 -55.79 4.22 48.19
C LEU A 462 -54.69 3.27 47.70
N ALA A 463 -54.39 2.18 48.42
CA ALA A 463 -53.48 1.14 47.93
C ALA A 463 -54.12 0.37 46.80
N ALA A 464 -55.42 0.01 46.85
CA ALA A 464 -56.08 -0.65 45.73
C ALA A 464 -56.14 0.25 44.48
N GLY A 465 -56.56 1.51 44.63
CA GLY A 465 -56.58 2.47 43.51
C GLY A 465 -55.18 2.85 43.02
N GLY A 466 -54.22 3.01 43.94
CA GLY A 466 -52.81 3.25 43.65
C GLY A 466 -52.13 2.04 43.01
N TRP A 467 -52.52 0.81 43.35
CA TRP A 467 -52.01 -0.41 42.74
C TRP A 467 -52.50 -0.57 41.32
N ILE A 468 -53.77 -0.25 41.07
CA ILE A 468 -54.32 -0.21 39.71
C ILE A 468 -53.63 0.87 38.89
N ALA A 469 -53.51 2.10 39.40
CA ALA A 469 -52.79 3.17 38.70
C ALA A 469 -51.29 2.85 38.48
N PHE A 470 -50.65 2.19 39.43
CA PHE A 470 -49.28 1.69 39.33
C PHE A 470 -49.15 0.60 38.27
N LEU A 471 -50.10 -0.33 38.18
CA LEU A 471 -50.14 -1.35 37.13
C LEU A 471 -50.35 -0.73 35.75
N TRP A 472 -51.27 0.25 35.61
CA TRP A 472 -51.45 0.99 34.36
C TRP A 472 -50.21 1.82 33.98
N PHE A 473 -49.56 2.47 34.96
CA PHE A 473 -48.32 3.21 34.76
C PHE A 473 -47.18 2.26 34.33
N LYS A 474 -47.05 1.09 34.96
CA LYS A 474 -46.05 0.07 34.61
C LYS A 474 -46.31 -0.58 33.25
N LEU A 475 -47.58 -0.80 32.88
CA LEU A 475 -47.92 -1.24 31.51
C LEU A 475 -47.56 -0.16 30.49
N ALA A 476 -47.91 1.11 30.74
CA ALA A 476 -47.59 2.22 29.84
C ALA A 476 -46.07 2.47 29.72
N GLU A 477 -45.32 2.31 30.79
CA GLU A 477 -43.85 2.39 30.80
C GLU A 477 -43.23 1.26 29.97
N ARG A 478 -43.77 0.04 30.09
CA ARG A 478 -43.33 -1.13 29.31
C ARG A 478 -43.71 -1.01 27.83
N ASP A 479 -44.87 -0.43 27.51
CA ASP A 479 -45.28 -0.18 26.13
C ASP A 479 -44.40 0.89 25.46
N ARG A 480 -44.03 1.95 26.19
CA ARG A 480 -43.05 2.95 25.72
C ARG A 480 -41.66 2.37 25.58
N ALA A 481 -41.21 1.55 26.52
CA ALA A 481 -39.91 0.89 26.46
C ALA A 481 -39.84 -0.11 25.29
N THR A 482 -40.89 -0.89 25.05
CA THR A 482 -40.94 -1.83 23.91
C THR A 482 -41.09 -1.10 22.58
N ALA A 483 -41.80 0.02 22.51
CA ALA A 483 -41.86 0.87 21.32
C ALA A 483 -40.48 1.49 21.01
N ALA A 484 -39.81 2.07 22.02
CA ALA A 484 -38.47 2.62 21.87
C ALA A 484 -37.43 1.56 21.48
N MET A 485 -37.52 0.35 22.07
CA MET A 485 -36.65 -0.78 21.72
C MET A 485 -36.87 -1.23 20.27
N ARG A 486 -38.12 -1.28 19.80
CA ARG A 486 -38.45 -1.60 18.41
C ARG A 486 -37.95 -0.54 17.45
N GLU A 487 -38.12 0.73 17.79
CA GLU A 487 -37.61 1.84 17.00
C GLU A 487 -36.08 1.81 16.90
N LEU A 488 -35.39 1.59 18.03
CA LEU A 488 -33.95 1.46 18.09
C LEU A 488 -33.44 0.23 17.33
N ASN A 489 -34.10 -0.92 17.46
CA ASN A 489 -33.77 -2.12 16.67
C ASN A 489 -33.97 -1.87 15.18
N SER A 490 -35.08 -1.24 14.78
CA SER A 490 -35.30 -0.91 13.35
C SER A 490 -34.27 0.08 12.81
N ALA A 491 -33.80 1.01 13.64
CA ALA A 491 -32.77 1.97 13.28
C ALA A 491 -31.38 1.32 13.23
N LEU A 492 -31.11 0.36 14.13
CA LEU A 492 -29.90 -0.44 14.14
C LEU A 492 -29.86 -1.37 12.93
N GLU A 493 -30.94 -2.08 12.62
CA GLU A 493 -31.07 -2.92 11.42
C GLU A 493 -30.87 -2.10 10.14
N ARG A 494 -31.43 -0.88 10.08
CA ARG A 494 -31.17 0.06 8.97
C ARG A 494 -29.69 0.44 8.87
N ARG A 495 -29.04 0.81 9.98
CA ARG A 495 -27.60 1.14 9.96
C ARG A 495 -26.72 -0.06 9.63
N VAL A 496 -27.06 -1.25 10.14
CA VAL A 496 -26.34 -2.48 9.83
C VAL A 496 -26.46 -2.76 8.33
N THR A 497 -27.67 -2.76 7.78
CA THR A 497 -27.87 -3.00 6.33
C THR A 497 -27.19 -1.94 5.46
N GLU A 498 -27.20 -0.67 5.87
CA GLU A 498 -26.50 0.41 5.18
C GLU A 498 -24.98 0.23 5.22
N ARG A 499 -24.41 -0.08 6.40
CA ARG A 499 -22.98 -0.39 6.55
C ARG A 499 -22.56 -1.66 5.83
N THR A 500 -23.41 -2.69 5.81
CA THR A 500 -23.14 -3.92 5.06
C THR A 500 -23.10 -3.61 3.56
N ARG A 501 -24.01 -2.79 3.04
CA ARG A 501 -23.97 -2.34 1.63
C ARG A 501 -22.73 -1.51 1.31
N GLU A 502 -22.36 -0.57 2.17
CA GLU A 502 -21.11 0.21 2.01
C GLU A 502 -19.88 -0.71 1.98
N LEU A 503 -19.83 -1.70 2.87
CA LEU A 503 -18.73 -2.64 2.96
C LEU A 503 -18.67 -3.57 1.73
N GLU A 504 -19.82 -4.04 1.24
CA GLU A 504 -19.89 -4.84 0.01
C GLU A 504 -19.47 -4.02 -1.21
N ALA A 505 -19.94 -2.78 -1.36
CA ALA A 505 -19.51 -1.90 -2.44
C ALA A 505 -18.00 -1.59 -2.38
N ALA A 506 -17.46 -1.36 -1.19
CA ALA A 506 -16.02 -1.16 -1.00
C ALA A 506 -15.21 -2.42 -1.31
N LYS A 507 -15.72 -3.60 -0.92
CA LYS A 507 -15.10 -4.90 -1.22
C LYS A 507 -15.11 -5.19 -2.73
N GLU A 508 -16.21 -4.91 -3.42
CA GLU A 508 -16.31 -5.04 -4.88
C GLU A 508 -15.36 -4.07 -5.58
N GLY A 509 -15.29 -2.81 -5.14
CA GLY A 509 -14.33 -1.84 -5.65
C GLY A 509 -12.88 -2.28 -5.46
N LEU A 510 -12.55 -2.83 -4.29
CA LEU A 510 -11.22 -3.38 -4.00
C LEU A 510 -10.91 -4.61 -4.87
N HIS A 511 -11.87 -5.52 -5.05
CA HIS A 511 -11.70 -6.68 -5.93
C HIS A 511 -11.48 -6.26 -7.39
N ALA A 512 -12.20 -5.25 -7.88
CA ALA A 512 -12.01 -4.72 -9.23
C ALA A 512 -10.63 -4.08 -9.39
N ALA A 513 -10.20 -3.25 -8.43
CA ALA A 513 -8.87 -2.63 -8.43
C ALA A 513 -7.75 -3.68 -8.39
N LEU A 514 -7.90 -4.71 -7.56
CA LEU A 514 -6.93 -5.79 -7.42
C LEU A 514 -6.91 -6.72 -8.64
N GLY A 515 -8.05 -6.88 -9.32
CA GLY A 515 -8.13 -7.55 -10.62
C GLY A 515 -7.35 -6.79 -11.70
N GLU A 516 -7.52 -5.47 -11.78
CA GLU A 516 -6.80 -4.63 -12.74
C GLU A 516 -5.30 -4.56 -12.43
N GLU A 517 -4.92 -4.43 -11.15
CA GLU A 517 -3.52 -4.48 -10.73
C GLU A 517 -2.85 -5.79 -11.14
N ARG A 518 -3.52 -6.94 -10.90
CA ARG A 518 -3.02 -8.26 -11.32
C ARG A 518 -2.87 -8.34 -12.84
N ARG A 519 -3.84 -7.83 -13.60
CA ARG A 519 -3.79 -7.81 -15.07
C ARG A 519 -2.60 -7.00 -15.56
N LEU A 520 -2.37 -5.82 -15.00
CA LEU A 520 -1.22 -4.97 -15.33
C LEU A 520 0.11 -5.64 -14.93
N HIS A 521 0.16 -6.26 -13.77
CA HIS A 521 1.34 -6.99 -13.29
C HIS A 521 1.69 -8.19 -14.20
N GLU A 522 0.70 -8.95 -14.65
CA GLU A 522 0.89 -10.04 -15.60
C GLU A 522 1.40 -9.55 -16.96
N LEU A 523 0.81 -8.46 -17.49
CA LEU A 523 1.27 -7.85 -18.74
C LEU A 523 2.72 -7.38 -18.63
N LYS A 524 3.08 -6.72 -17.52
CA LYS A 524 4.46 -6.29 -17.25
C LYS A 524 5.43 -7.47 -17.14
N THR A 525 4.99 -8.56 -16.51
CA THR A 525 5.81 -9.77 -16.39
C THR A 525 6.03 -10.44 -17.75
N ARG A 526 4.97 -10.55 -18.57
CA ARG A 526 5.05 -11.06 -19.95
C ARG A 526 5.96 -10.19 -20.82
N PHE A 527 5.86 -8.86 -20.70
CA PHE A 527 6.72 -7.89 -21.38
C PHE A 527 8.20 -8.16 -21.12
N VAL A 528 8.60 -8.21 -19.84
CA VAL A 528 10.01 -8.42 -19.47
C VAL A 528 10.51 -9.78 -19.96
N SER A 529 9.72 -10.83 -19.77
CA SER A 529 10.10 -12.19 -20.18
C SER A 529 10.27 -12.30 -21.70
N MET A 530 9.34 -11.76 -22.48
CA MET A 530 9.36 -11.88 -23.93
C MET A 530 10.48 -11.03 -24.54
N ILE A 531 10.67 -9.78 -24.09
CA ILE A 531 11.78 -8.94 -24.57
C ILE A 531 13.13 -9.55 -24.23
N SER A 532 13.28 -10.10 -23.02
CA SER A 532 14.54 -10.77 -22.63
C SER A 532 14.86 -11.95 -23.55
N HIS A 533 13.82 -12.69 -23.99
CA HIS A 533 13.98 -13.80 -24.93
C HIS A 533 14.36 -13.29 -26.33
N GLU A 534 13.61 -12.34 -26.88
CA GLU A 534 13.84 -11.79 -28.22
C GLU A 534 15.18 -11.03 -28.32
N PHE A 535 15.70 -10.46 -27.22
CA PHE A 535 17.04 -9.86 -27.19
C PHE A 535 18.17 -10.89 -27.12
N ARG A 536 17.95 -12.04 -26.48
CA ARG A 536 18.99 -13.05 -26.29
C ARG A 536 19.45 -13.64 -27.62
N THR A 537 18.52 -13.88 -28.55
CA THR A 537 18.81 -14.48 -29.85
C THR A 537 19.77 -13.65 -30.73
N PRO A 538 19.51 -12.36 -31.04
CA PRO A 538 20.45 -11.55 -31.81
C PRO A 538 21.75 -11.30 -31.06
N LEU A 539 21.73 -11.20 -29.73
CA LEU A 539 22.96 -11.07 -28.93
C LEU A 539 23.83 -12.32 -29.03
N ALA A 540 23.23 -13.52 -29.05
CA ALA A 540 23.94 -14.78 -29.24
C ALA A 540 24.54 -14.87 -30.65
N ILE A 541 23.83 -14.41 -31.69
CA ILE A 541 24.35 -14.34 -33.06
C ILE A 541 25.55 -13.39 -33.14
N ILE A 542 25.42 -12.17 -32.59
CA ILE A 542 26.53 -11.20 -32.55
C ILE A 542 27.75 -11.80 -31.86
N MET A 543 27.56 -12.41 -30.69
CA MET A 543 28.64 -13.00 -29.91
C MET A 543 29.32 -14.14 -30.68
N SER A 544 28.53 -15.09 -31.20
CA SER A 544 29.06 -16.25 -31.91
C SER A 544 29.80 -15.85 -33.19
N SER A 545 29.25 -14.94 -34.00
CA SER A 545 29.93 -14.45 -35.22
C SER A 545 31.18 -13.65 -34.90
N ALA A 546 31.19 -12.88 -33.80
CA ALA A 546 32.38 -12.16 -33.34
C ALA A 546 33.46 -13.12 -32.83
N GLU A 547 33.11 -14.15 -32.07
CA GLU A 547 34.04 -15.19 -31.59
C GLU A 547 34.64 -16.00 -32.76
N ILE A 548 33.83 -16.32 -33.79
CA ILE A 548 34.32 -17.00 -35.01
C ILE A 548 35.33 -16.13 -35.74
N LEU A 549 35.02 -14.84 -35.92
CA LEU A 549 35.93 -13.88 -36.57
C LEU A 549 37.21 -13.71 -35.77
N ASP A 550 37.15 -13.61 -34.44
CA ASP A 550 38.33 -13.43 -33.57
C ASP A 550 39.23 -14.67 -33.57
N ALA A 551 38.66 -15.87 -33.42
CA ALA A 551 39.41 -17.11 -33.30
C ALA A 551 39.97 -17.64 -34.63
N TYR A 552 39.33 -17.34 -35.76
CA TYR A 552 39.63 -17.96 -37.05
C TYR A 552 39.86 -16.97 -38.20
N LEU A 553 40.08 -15.68 -37.92
CA LEU A 553 40.16 -14.62 -38.93
C LEU A 553 41.01 -15.01 -40.14
N ASP A 554 42.25 -15.44 -39.93
CA ASP A 554 43.20 -15.76 -41.00
C ASP A 554 42.86 -17.05 -41.77
N ARG A 555 42.00 -17.91 -41.21
CA ARG A 555 41.62 -19.21 -41.76
C ARG A 555 40.29 -19.19 -42.51
N LEU A 556 39.46 -18.17 -42.28
CA LEU A 556 38.18 -17.98 -42.96
C LEU A 556 38.38 -17.44 -44.38
N SER A 557 37.57 -17.93 -45.32
CA SER A 557 37.51 -17.37 -46.67
C SER A 557 37.00 -15.92 -46.62
N PRO A 558 37.31 -15.08 -47.63
CA PRO A 558 36.74 -13.74 -47.73
C PRO A 558 35.21 -13.73 -47.66
N GLU A 559 34.56 -14.74 -48.24
CA GLU A 559 33.11 -14.93 -48.23
C GLU A 559 32.57 -15.22 -46.81
N ASP A 560 33.19 -16.14 -46.06
CA ASP A 560 32.77 -16.48 -44.70
C ASP A 560 32.95 -15.30 -43.73
N ARG A 561 34.01 -14.50 -43.93
CA ARG A 561 34.21 -13.26 -43.16
C ARG A 561 33.10 -12.25 -43.44
N ALA A 562 32.72 -12.10 -44.70
CA ALA A 562 31.65 -11.20 -45.12
C ALA A 562 30.28 -11.70 -44.64
N GLU A 563 30.06 -13.01 -44.52
CA GLU A 563 28.85 -13.58 -43.93
C GLU A 563 28.74 -13.28 -42.44
N ASN A 564 29.76 -13.58 -41.64
CA ASN A 564 29.76 -13.28 -40.20
C ASN A 564 29.60 -11.77 -39.91
N LEU A 565 30.23 -10.90 -40.72
CA LEU A 565 30.01 -9.45 -40.62
C LEU A 565 28.58 -9.05 -40.97
N ARG A 566 27.96 -9.68 -41.97
CA ARG A 566 26.54 -9.45 -42.32
C ARG A 566 25.63 -9.91 -41.18
N ASP A 567 25.91 -11.04 -40.55
CA ASP A 567 25.13 -11.55 -39.41
C ASP A 567 25.18 -10.59 -38.21
N ILE A 568 26.37 -10.09 -37.85
CA ILE A 568 26.53 -9.08 -36.79
C ILE A 568 25.73 -7.82 -37.11
N VAL A 569 25.85 -7.30 -38.33
CA VAL A 569 25.14 -6.09 -38.76
C VAL A 569 23.62 -6.31 -38.76
N ALA A 570 23.14 -7.45 -39.27
CA ALA A 570 21.73 -7.79 -39.30
C ALA A 570 21.15 -7.93 -37.89
N ALA A 571 21.83 -8.65 -37.00
CA ALA A 571 21.43 -8.83 -35.61
C ALA A 571 21.44 -7.51 -34.82
N THR A 572 22.40 -6.61 -35.08
CA THR A 572 22.48 -5.29 -34.44
C THR A 572 21.33 -4.38 -34.90
N ARG A 573 21.01 -4.37 -36.21
CA ARG A 573 19.85 -3.63 -36.73
C ARG A 573 18.54 -4.17 -36.15
N HIS A 574 18.41 -5.49 -36.02
CA HIS A 574 17.24 -6.11 -35.41
C HIS A 574 17.09 -5.71 -33.94
N LEU A 575 18.19 -5.67 -33.18
CA LEU A 575 18.16 -5.19 -31.79
C LEU A 575 17.72 -3.73 -31.72
N GLY A 576 18.24 -2.88 -32.62
CA GLY A 576 17.86 -1.48 -32.73
C GLY A 576 16.37 -1.29 -33.00
N SER A 577 15.81 -2.03 -33.96
CA SER A 577 14.38 -1.94 -34.30
C SER A 577 13.49 -2.37 -33.12
N MET A 578 13.88 -3.41 -32.39
CA MET A 578 13.11 -3.84 -31.20
C MET A 578 13.14 -2.79 -30.08
N VAL A 579 14.27 -2.11 -29.86
CA VAL A 579 14.35 -1.01 -28.88
C VAL A 579 13.44 0.15 -29.29
N GLU A 580 13.41 0.49 -30.58
CA GLU A 580 12.52 1.52 -31.11
C GLU A 580 11.04 1.14 -30.96
N GLU A 581 10.66 -0.11 -31.23
CA GLU A 581 9.29 -0.63 -31.00
C GLU A 581 8.86 -0.48 -29.54
N VAL A 582 9.74 -0.81 -28.59
CA VAL A 582 9.49 -0.69 -27.15
C VAL A 582 9.34 0.77 -26.72
N LEU A 583 10.21 1.65 -27.21
CA LEU A 583 10.12 3.09 -26.93
C LEU A 583 8.84 3.69 -27.52
N LEU A 584 8.44 3.24 -28.70
CA LEU A 584 7.21 3.68 -29.35
C LEU A 584 5.98 3.25 -28.54
N LEU A 585 5.93 1.99 -28.10
CA LEU A 585 4.88 1.49 -27.20
C LEU A 585 4.81 2.29 -25.90
N SER A 586 5.94 2.58 -25.27
CA SER A 586 5.98 3.39 -24.04
C SER A 586 5.42 4.80 -24.25
N ARG A 587 5.66 5.41 -25.42
CA ARG A 587 5.06 6.71 -25.77
C ARG A 587 3.56 6.62 -26.04
N VAL A 588 3.10 5.52 -26.64
CA VAL A 588 1.68 5.23 -26.86
C VAL A 588 0.96 5.08 -25.51
N GLU A 589 1.47 4.25 -24.59
CA GLU A 589 0.86 4.04 -23.27
C GLU A 589 0.86 5.31 -22.41
N ALA A 590 1.89 6.16 -22.55
CA ALA A 590 1.96 7.44 -21.86
C ALA A 590 1.10 8.55 -22.50
N GLY A 591 0.43 8.28 -23.63
CA GLY A 591 -0.32 9.29 -24.39
C GLY A 591 0.55 10.42 -24.94
N LYS A 592 1.85 10.19 -25.11
CA LYS A 592 2.86 11.21 -25.50
C LYS A 592 3.21 11.17 -26.99
N LEU A 593 2.56 10.30 -27.77
CA LEU A 593 2.79 10.23 -29.20
C LEU A 593 2.15 11.45 -29.89
N SER A 594 2.97 12.30 -30.51
CA SER A 594 2.50 13.54 -31.14
C SER A 594 2.15 13.31 -32.61
N TYR A 595 0.96 13.73 -33.01
CA TYR A 595 0.54 13.76 -34.43
C TYR A 595 1.00 15.06 -35.10
N ARG A 596 1.83 14.96 -36.14
CA ARG A 596 2.41 16.10 -36.88
C ARG A 596 2.13 15.98 -38.38
N PRO A 597 0.88 16.24 -38.82
CA PRO A 597 0.52 16.05 -40.21
C PRO A 597 1.16 17.09 -41.13
N THR A 598 1.58 16.63 -42.31
CA THR A 598 2.19 17.42 -43.38
C THR A 598 1.60 17.02 -44.74
N SER A 599 1.76 17.88 -45.76
CA SER A 599 1.36 17.54 -47.13
C SER A 599 2.33 16.50 -47.68
N LEU A 600 1.80 15.39 -48.22
CA LEU A 600 2.61 14.30 -48.76
C LEU A 600 1.97 13.69 -50.00
N ASP A 601 2.82 13.15 -50.88
CA ASP A 601 2.41 12.30 -51.99
C ASP A 601 2.27 10.87 -51.46
N LEU A 602 1.02 10.41 -51.38
CA LEU A 602 0.70 9.12 -50.77
C LEU A 602 1.17 7.94 -51.62
N VAL A 603 1.09 8.06 -52.95
CA VAL A 603 1.52 7.00 -53.87
C VAL A 603 3.03 6.85 -53.79
N ALA A 604 3.76 7.95 -53.90
CA ALA A 604 5.23 7.94 -53.82
C ALA A 604 5.73 7.45 -52.44
N LEU A 605 5.01 7.76 -51.36
CA LEU A 605 5.35 7.21 -50.03
C LEU A 605 5.17 5.69 -49.99
N CYS A 606 4.09 5.18 -50.54
CA CYS A 606 3.81 3.75 -50.58
C CYS A 606 4.78 2.98 -51.49
N GLU A 607 5.19 3.55 -52.62
CA GLU A 607 6.25 2.99 -53.47
C GLU A 607 7.57 2.84 -52.68
N ARG A 608 8.00 3.90 -51.97
CA ARG A 608 9.20 3.84 -51.13
C ARG A 608 9.12 2.78 -50.03
N MET A 609 7.96 2.65 -49.37
CA MET A 609 7.75 1.64 -48.33
C MET A 609 7.78 0.22 -48.90
N VAL A 610 7.24 0.02 -50.10
CA VAL A 610 7.30 -1.27 -50.80
C VAL A 610 8.75 -1.63 -51.15
N GLU A 611 9.51 -0.71 -51.75
CA GLU A 611 10.93 -0.91 -52.06
C GLU A 611 11.75 -1.25 -50.81
N GLU A 612 11.51 -0.52 -49.71
CA GLU A 612 12.17 -0.75 -48.43
C GLU A 612 11.90 -2.15 -47.89
N VAL A 613 10.63 -2.59 -47.84
CA VAL A 613 10.26 -3.90 -47.31
C VAL A 613 10.79 -5.03 -48.20
N VAL A 614 10.69 -4.89 -49.52
CA VAL A 614 11.21 -5.87 -50.49
C VAL A 614 12.74 -6.02 -50.32
N SER A 615 13.46 -4.92 -50.17
CA SER A 615 14.91 -4.93 -49.95
C SER A 615 15.30 -5.59 -48.61
N VAL A 616 14.65 -5.22 -47.50
CA VAL A 616 14.96 -5.77 -46.16
C VAL A 616 14.60 -7.26 -46.08
N THR A 617 13.57 -7.70 -46.79
CA THR A 617 13.14 -9.10 -46.82
C THR A 617 13.85 -9.94 -47.89
N HIS A 618 14.86 -9.38 -48.58
CA HIS A 618 15.66 -10.05 -49.62
C HIS A 618 14.79 -10.68 -50.72
N ASP A 619 13.81 -9.92 -51.24
CA ASP A 619 12.92 -10.35 -52.32
C ASP A 619 12.13 -11.65 -52.01
N ARG A 620 11.92 -11.97 -50.72
CA ARG A 620 11.23 -13.21 -50.31
C ARG A 620 9.84 -13.36 -50.94
N CYS A 621 9.10 -12.26 -51.03
CA CYS A 621 7.76 -12.21 -51.64
C CYS A 621 7.65 -10.94 -52.49
N PRO A 622 7.14 -11.00 -53.73
CA PRO A 622 6.85 -9.81 -54.50
C PRO A 622 5.66 -9.05 -53.88
N ILE A 623 5.73 -7.72 -53.81
CA ILE A 623 4.64 -6.86 -53.34
C ILE A 623 4.06 -6.08 -54.53
N LEU A 624 2.79 -6.31 -54.83
CA LEU A 624 2.07 -5.63 -55.91
C LEU A 624 1.33 -4.41 -55.37
N LEU A 625 1.84 -3.21 -55.65
CA LEU A 625 1.18 -1.95 -55.33
C LEU A 625 0.12 -1.61 -56.39
N ILE A 626 -1.13 -1.44 -55.95
CA ILE A 626 -2.27 -1.06 -56.79
C ILE A 626 -2.81 0.28 -56.28
N ALA A 627 -2.54 1.37 -56.99
CA ALA A 627 -3.01 2.71 -56.63
C ALA A 627 -4.23 3.10 -57.49
N GLY A 628 -5.35 3.39 -56.82
CA GLY A 628 -6.57 3.91 -57.43
C GLY A 628 -6.49 5.41 -57.74
N PRO A 629 -7.41 5.95 -58.55
CA PRO A 629 -7.45 7.38 -58.87
C PRO A 629 -7.82 8.22 -57.63
N GLY A 630 -7.35 9.48 -57.59
CA GLY A 630 -7.76 10.47 -56.57
C GLY A 630 -6.88 10.59 -55.31
N LEU A 631 -5.62 10.14 -55.36
CA LEU A 631 -4.71 10.05 -54.18
C LEU A 631 -3.63 11.16 -54.09
N ALA A 632 -3.67 12.18 -54.95
CA ALA A 632 -2.53 13.08 -55.19
C ALA A 632 -2.27 14.15 -54.10
N ALA A 633 -3.23 14.42 -53.21
CA ALA A 633 -3.09 15.45 -52.16
C ALA A 633 -3.52 14.90 -50.80
N ALA A 634 -2.58 14.25 -50.11
CA ALA A 634 -2.80 13.71 -48.77
C ALA A 634 -2.18 14.63 -47.69
N TYR A 635 -2.85 14.72 -46.54
CA TYR A 635 -2.38 15.45 -45.37
C TYR A 635 -2.33 14.51 -44.16
N GLY A 636 -1.14 14.08 -43.77
CA GLY A 636 -0.93 13.06 -42.74
C GLY A 636 0.47 13.08 -42.15
N ASP A 637 0.69 12.29 -41.11
CA ASP A 637 2.00 12.17 -40.48
C ASP A 637 2.78 11.02 -41.12
N GLU A 638 3.78 11.35 -41.95
CA GLU A 638 4.57 10.35 -42.68
C GLU A 638 5.20 9.31 -41.76
N ALA A 639 5.68 9.70 -40.57
CA ALA A 639 6.35 8.77 -39.66
C ALA A 639 5.35 7.74 -39.10
N LEU A 640 4.16 8.18 -38.72
CA LEU A 640 3.10 7.30 -38.25
C LEU A 640 2.55 6.41 -39.38
N LEU A 641 2.41 6.93 -40.62
CA LEU A 641 2.02 6.14 -41.78
C LEU A 641 3.05 5.03 -42.07
N ARG A 642 4.35 5.36 -41.98
CA ARG A 642 5.42 4.36 -42.07
C ARG A 642 5.25 3.27 -41.03
N HIS A 643 5.08 3.62 -39.75
CA HIS A 643 4.85 2.62 -38.70
C HIS A 643 3.64 1.72 -38.95
N ILE A 644 2.57 2.23 -39.57
CA ILE A 644 1.40 1.43 -39.92
C ILE A 644 1.76 0.42 -41.01
N PHE A 645 2.20 0.91 -42.17
CA PHE A 645 2.29 0.08 -43.36
C PHE A 645 3.54 -0.79 -43.41
N THR A 646 4.67 -0.35 -42.84
CA THR A 646 5.84 -1.24 -42.75
C THR A 646 5.54 -2.44 -41.85
N ASN A 647 4.82 -2.25 -40.72
CA ASN A 647 4.39 -3.37 -39.87
C ASN A 647 3.45 -4.33 -40.59
N LEU A 648 2.45 -3.81 -41.32
CA LEU A 648 1.50 -4.65 -42.05
C LEU A 648 2.17 -5.40 -43.20
N LEU A 649 3.01 -4.73 -43.99
CA LEU A 649 3.74 -5.34 -45.11
C LEU A 649 4.79 -6.35 -44.64
N HIS A 650 5.54 -6.05 -43.57
CA HIS A 650 6.47 -7.01 -42.97
C HIS A 650 5.75 -8.26 -42.48
N ASN A 651 4.60 -8.11 -41.82
CA ASN A 651 3.81 -9.26 -41.39
C ASN A 651 3.30 -10.08 -42.59
N ALA A 652 2.77 -9.41 -43.61
CA ALA A 652 2.29 -10.08 -44.82
C ALA A 652 3.39 -10.91 -45.51
N VAL A 653 4.60 -10.36 -45.66
CA VAL A 653 5.75 -11.08 -46.25
C VAL A 653 6.24 -12.20 -45.34
N LYS A 654 6.36 -11.93 -44.04
CA LYS A 654 6.88 -12.87 -43.04
C LYS A 654 6.03 -14.14 -42.91
N TYR A 655 4.71 -13.99 -42.93
CA TYR A 655 3.76 -15.10 -42.74
C TYR A 655 3.30 -15.74 -44.06
N SER A 656 3.71 -15.19 -45.21
CA SER A 656 3.48 -15.79 -46.52
C SER A 656 4.56 -16.82 -46.91
N PRO A 657 4.20 -17.86 -47.68
CA PRO A 657 5.17 -18.71 -48.35
C PRO A 657 6.08 -17.89 -49.29
N PRO A 658 7.38 -18.20 -49.38
CA PRO A 658 8.28 -17.52 -50.32
C PRO A 658 7.76 -17.60 -51.77
N GLY A 659 7.83 -16.48 -52.48
CA GLY A 659 7.40 -16.36 -53.89
C GLY A 659 5.90 -16.06 -54.10
N GLU A 660 5.05 -16.19 -53.08
CA GLU A 660 3.64 -15.76 -53.18
C GLU A 660 3.55 -14.23 -53.13
N SER A 661 2.67 -13.65 -53.96
CA SER A 661 2.52 -12.20 -54.04
C SER A 661 1.68 -11.64 -52.90
N VAL A 662 2.18 -10.59 -52.26
CA VAL A 662 1.41 -9.74 -51.34
C VAL A 662 0.80 -8.59 -52.14
N GLU A 663 -0.51 -8.35 -52.02
CA GLU A 663 -1.16 -7.23 -52.69
C GLU A 663 -1.28 -6.05 -51.71
N PHE A 664 -0.84 -4.86 -52.13
CA PHE A 664 -1.03 -3.62 -51.39
C PHE A 664 -1.86 -2.65 -52.24
N ARG A 665 -3.14 -2.48 -51.89
CA ARG A 665 -4.08 -1.63 -52.62
C ARG A 665 -4.35 -0.33 -51.86
N ILE A 666 -4.44 0.77 -52.58
CA ILE A 666 -4.77 2.08 -52.02
C ILE A 666 -5.83 2.73 -52.90
N GLU A 667 -6.94 3.16 -52.30
CA GLU A 667 -8.06 3.78 -53.02
C GLU A 667 -8.58 4.99 -52.25
N ALA A 668 -9.03 6.01 -52.99
CA ALA A 668 -9.73 7.15 -52.41
C ALA A 668 -11.20 6.77 -52.14
N GLN A 669 -11.66 6.99 -50.91
CA GLN A 669 -13.04 6.78 -50.48
C GLN A 669 -13.54 8.06 -49.77
N GLY A 670 -14.07 9.00 -50.54
CA GLY A 670 -14.48 10.32 -50.03
C GLY A 670 -13.28 11.12 -49.54
N GLU A 671 -13.32 11.56 -48.27
CA GLU A 671 -12.20 12.26 -47.60
C GLU A 671 -11.17 11.30 -46.99
N SER A 672 -11.35 9.99 -47.16
CA SER A 672 -10.45 8.97 -46.61
C SER A 672 -9.66 8.24 -47.70
N ALA A 673 -8.42 7.90 -47.39
CA ALA A 673 -7.65 6.91 -48.14
C ALA A 673 -7.84 5.55 -47.46
N ARG A 674 -8.30 4.57 -48.23
CA ARG A 674 -8.43 3.17 -47.82
C ARG A 674 -7.25 2.38 -48.35
N PHE A 675 -6.62 1.65 -47.45
CA PHE A 675 -5.46 0.80 -47.70
C PHE A 675 -5.85 -0.64 -47.41
N GLU A 676 -5.52 -1.56 -48.31
CA GLU A 676 -5.73 -3.00 -48.14
C GLU A 676 -4.39 -3.73 -48.34
N VAL A 677 -3.99 -4.53 -47.36
CA VAL A 677 -2.83 -5.41 -47.44
C VAL A 677 -3.35 -6.84 -47.41
N HIS A 678 -3.20 -7.56 -48.52
CA HIS A 678 -3.65 -8.95 -48.67
C HIS A 678 -2.44 -9.88 -48.78
N ASP A 679 -2.38 -10.84 -47.86
CA ASP A 679 -1.38 -11.90 -47.83
C ASP A 679 -2.02 -13.28 -48.08
N ARG A 680 -1.19 -14.24 -48.52
CA ARG A 680 -1.57 -15.65 -48.74
C ARG A 680 -0.89 -16.56 -47.72
N GLY A 681 -0.74 -16.06 -46.51
CA GLY A 681 -0.03 -16.72 -45.44
C GLY A 681 -0.84 -17.74 -44.65
N ILE A 682 -0.32 -18.07 -43.48
CA ILE A 682 -0.91 -19.06 -42.55
C ILE A 682 -2.29 -18.66 -42.00
N GLY A 683 -2.74 -17.42 -42.22
CA GLY A 683 -3.98 -16.88 -41.66
C GLY A 683 -3.94 -16.75 -40.13
N ILE A 684 -4.98 -16.18 -39.54
CA ILE A 684 -5.11 -15.96 -38.10
C ILE A 684 -6.25 -16.85 -37.57
N PRO A 685 -6.03 -17.66 -36.53
CA PRO A 685 -7.08 -18.47 -35.91
C PRO A 685 -8.22 -17.60 -35.36
N GLN A 686 -9.47 -18.07 -35.46
CA GLN A 686 -10.64 -17.31 -35.00
C GLN A 686 -10.60 -16.99 -33.50
N ALA A 687 -9.97 -17.86 -32.70
CA ALA A 687 -9.79 -17.66 -31.27
C ALA A 687 -8.90 -16.44 -30.96
N ASP A 688 -7.92 -16.17 -31.82
CA ASP A 688 -6.92 -15.11 -31.63
C ASP A 688 -7.36 -13.76 -32.21
N ALA A 689 -8.42 -13.75 -33.04
CA ALA A 689 -8.90 -12.54 -33.71
C ALA A 689 -9.28 -11.41 -32.74
N ARG A 690 -9.79 -11.74 -31.54
CA ARG A 690 -10.18 -10.74 -30.52
C ARG A 690 -8.98 -10.07 -29.87
N ASP A 691 -7.88 -10.81 -29.73
CA ASP A 691 -6.69 -10.38 -29.01
C ASP A 691 -5.56 -9.96 -29.95
N LEU A 692 -5.78 -9.94 -31.26
CA LEU A 692 -4.77 -9.52 -32.25
C LEU A 692 -4.17 -8.13 -31.98
N PHE A 693 -4.98 -7.22 -31.42
CA PHE A 693 -4.57 -5.85 -31.09
C PHE A 693 -4.22 -5.67 -29.60
N THR A 694 -4.03 -6.75 -28.83
CA THR A 694 -3.48 -6.66 -27.46
C THR A 694 -1.97 -6.83 -27.47
N ALA A 695 -1.30 -6.09 -26.58
CA ALA A 695 0.16 -6.11 -26.49
C ALA A 695 0.65 -7.51 -26.10
N PHE A 696 1.74 -7.94 -26.75
CA PHE A 696 2.40 -9.23 -26.52
C PHE A 696 1.59 -10.45 -26.95
N HIS A 697 0.44 -10.24 -27.60
CA HIS A 697 -0.34 -11.32 -28.14
C HIS A 697 0.27 -11.82 -29.46
N ARG A 698 0.36 -13.15 -29.61
CA ARG A 698 0.86 -13.82 -30.79
C ARG A 698 -0.11 -14.94 -31.13
N GLY A 699 -0.45 -15.10 -32.41
CA GLY A 699 -1.38 -16.15 -32.83
C GLY A 699 -0.86 -17.54 -32.47
N SER A 700 -1.73 -18.47 -32.09
CA SER A 700 -1.33 -19.80 -31.63
C SER A 700 -0.65 -20.64 -32.72
N ASN A 701 -0.85 -20.30 -33.99
CA ASN A 701 -0.34 -21.00 -35.16
C ASN A 701 1.01 -20.46 -35.68
N VAL A 702 1.62 -19.44 -35.04
CA VAL A 702 2.86 -18.82 -35.54
C VAL A 702 4.14 -19.60 -35.19
N GLY A 703 4.06 -20.58 -34.27
CA GLY A 703 5.19 -21.41 -33.82
C GLY A 703 6.41 -20.60 -33.38
N ASP A 704 7.60 -21.05 -33.80
CA ASP A 704 8.90 -20.45 -33.48
C ASP A 704 9.26 -19.22 -34.33
N THR A 705 8.34 -18.72 -35.17
CA THR A 705 8.61 -17.53 -35.99
C THR A 705 8.94 -16.34 -35.08
N PRO A 706 10.10 -15.66 -35.18
CA PRO A 706 10.49 -14.59 -34.22
C PRO A 706 9.47 -13.44 -34.19
N GLY A 707 9.28 -12.75 -33.06
CA GLY A 707 8.38 -11.58 -33.00
C GLY A 707 7.87 -11.21 -31.62
N THR A 708 7.67 -9.89 -31.43
CA THR A 708 7.33 -9.26 -30.14
C THR A 708 5.82 -9.19 -29.85
N GLY A 709 4.95 -9.35 -30.85
CA GLY A 709 3.51 -9.12 -30.69
C GLY A 709 3.14 -7.65 -30.42
N LEU A 710 4.02 -6.70 -30.74
CA LEU A 710 3.80 -5.27 -30.53
C LEU A 710 3.32 -4.53 -31.78
N GLY A 711 3.66 -5.03 -32.97
CA GLY A 711 3.37 -4.34 -34.24
C GLY A 711 1.90 -3.98 -34.43
N MET A 712 0.96 -4.85 -34.05
CA MET A 712 -0.48 -4.59 -34.23
C MET A 712 -1.02 -3.55 -33.25
N VAL A 713 -0.49 -3.48 -32.02
CA VAL A 713 -0.83 -2.41 -31.07
C VAL A 713 -0.37 -1.05 -31.58
N ILE A 714 0.84 -1.01 -32.15
CA ILE A 714 1.42 0.19 -32.77
C ILE A 714 0.56 0.62 -33.96
N VAL A 715 0.20 -0.30 -34.86
CA VAL A 715 -0.71 -0.03 -35.99
C VAL A 715 -2.01 0.59 -35.50
N LYS A 716 -2.69 -0.06 -34.55
CA LYS A 716 -3.97 0.44 -34.02
C LYS A 716 -3.85 1.85 -33.46
N SER A 717 -2.82 2.11 -32.66
CA SER A 717 -2.59 3.41 -32.02
C SER A 717 -2.28 4.51 -33.05
N CYS A 718 -1.48 4.21 -34.07
CA CYS A 718 -1.15 5.16 -35.14
C CYS A 718 -2.37 5.46 -36.03
N VAL A 719 -3.24 4.47 -36.27
CA VAL A 719 -4.51 4.64 -36.99
C VAL A 719 -5.48 5.52 -36.19
N GLU A 720 -5.60 5.27 -34.88
CA GLU A 720 -6.46 6.05 -33.99
C GLU A 720 -6.00 7.52 -33.87
N LEU A 721 -4.69 7.79 -33.86
CA LEU A 721 -4.14 9.16 -33.89
C LEU A 721 -4.47 9.91 -35.18
N HIS A 722 -4.58 9.20 -36.30
CA HIS A 722 -5.08 9.75 -37.56
C HIS A 722 -6.62 9.84 -37.61
N GLN A 723 -7.33 9.48 -36.54
CA GLN A 723 -8.80 9.39 -36.51
C GLN A 723 -9.36 8.40 -37.55
N GLY A 724 -8.57 7.37 -37.88
CA GLY A 724 -8.95 6.33 -38.82
C GLY A 724 -9.54 5.09 -38.17
N THR A 725 -9.79 4.07 -38.99
CA THR A 725 -10.27 2.76 -38.56
C THR A 725 -9.44 1.64 -39.18
N THR A 726 -9.34 0.52 -38.47
CA THR A 726 -8.67 -0.70 -38.95
C THR A 726 -9.57 -1.91 -38.76
N SER A 727 -9.54 -2.83 -39.71
CA SER A 727 -10.28 -4.09 -39.70
C SER A 727 -9.50 -5.16 -40.46
N PHE A 728 -9.87 -6.43 -40.30
CA PHE A 728 -9.23 -7.51 -41.04
C PHE A 728 -10.21 -8.64 -41.33
N GLU A 729 -9.95 -9.35 -42.41
CA GLU A 729 -10.62 -10.60 -42.77
C GLU A 729 -9.57 -11.68 -42.93
N THR A 730 -9.76 -12.82 -42.30
CA THR A 730 -8.74 -13.88 -42.25
C THR A 730 -9.39 -15.25 -42.25
N ARG A 731 -8.68 -16.21 -42.81
CA ARG A 731 -9.04 -17.62 -42.70
C ARG A 731 -7.77 -18.43 -42.53
N GLU A 732 -7.74 -19.24 -41.48
CA GLU A 732 -6.59 -20.09 -41.16
C GLU A 732 -6.22 -20.97 -42.36
N GLY A 733 -4.94 -20.91 -42.75
CA GLY A 733 -4.37 -21.58 -43.92
C GLY A 733 -4.66 -20.94 -45.29
N GLN A 734 -5.36 -19.79 -45.36
CA GLN A 734 -5.71 -19.12 -46.63
C GLN A 734 -5.24 -17.66 -46.72
N GLY A 735 -4.67 -17.12 -45.64
CA GLY A 735 -4.14 -15.75 -45.59
C GLY A 735 -5.03 -14.75 -44.86
N THR A 736 -4.58 -13.50 -44.85
CA THR A 736 -5.25 -12.38 -44.18
C THR A 736 -5.32 -11.14 -45.07
N THR A 737 -6.41 -10.39 -44.94
CA THR A 737 -6.59 -9.07 -45.56
C THR A 737 -6.78 -8.04 -44.47
N PHE A 738 -5.80 -7.17 -44.26
CA PHE A 738 -5.94 -6.00 -43.39
C PHE A 738 -6.46 -4.81 -44.17
N ARG A 739 -7.41 -4.07 -43.59
CA ARG A 739 -7.99 -2.85 -44.16
C ARG A 739 -7.83 -1.70 -43.18
N VAL A 740 -7.20 -0.63 -43.64
CA VAL A 740 -7.01 0.61 -42.86
C VAL A 740 -7.65 1.76 -43.62
N SER A 741 -8.49 2.56 -42.97
CA SER A 741 -9.13 3.75 -43.55
C SER A 741 -8.73 4.98 -42.77
N LEU A 742 -8.05 5.93 -43.41
CA LEU A 742 -7.52 7.14 -42.77
C LEU A 742 -8.06 8.40 -43.47
N PRO A 743 -8.54 9.42 -42.72
CA PRO A 743 -9.03 10.69 -43.28
C PRO A 743 -7.88 11.60 -43.75
N LEU A 744 -7.16 11.17 -44.80
CA LEU A 744 -5.98 11.85 -45.32
C LEU A 744 -6.29 12.82 -46.47
N LEU A 745 -7.44 12.68 -47.13
CA LEU A 745 -7.75 13.38 -48.37
C LEU A 745 -8.65 14.57 -48.04
N ARG A 746 -8.23 15.79 -48.37
CA ARG A 746 -9.10 16.97 -48.25
C ARG A 746 -9.84 17.19 -49.56
N LEU A 747 -11.15 17.43 -49.48
CA LEU A 747 -11.89 18.07 -50.57
C LEU A 747 -11.39 19.52 -50.71
N GLU A 748 -11.08 19.95 -51.94
CA GLU A 748 -10.72 21.35 -52.22
C GLU A 748 -11.82 22.29 -51.68
N GLY A 749 -11.48 23.15 -50.72
CA GLY A 749 -12.34 24.28 -50.30
C GLY A 749 -12.48 24.59 -48.80
N ALA A 750 -12.02 23.76 -47.87
CA ALA A 750 -12.20 24.03 -46.43
C ALA A 750 -11.01 24.79 -45.79
N SER A 751 -11.24 26.06 -45.44
CA SER A 751 -10.33 26.90 -44.64
C SER A 751 -10.11 26.30 -43.23
N PRO A 752 -8.91 26.38 -42.63
CA PRO A 752 -8.61 25.69 -41.38
C PRO A 752 -9.38 26.30 -40.19
N LEU A 753 -10.26 25.52 -39.56
CA LEU A 753 -10.81 25.85 -38.24
C LEU A 753 -9.71 25.68 -37.17
N PRO A 754 -9.57 26.63 -36.22
CA PRO A 754 -8.61 26.51 -35.13
C PRO A 754 -9.09 25.42 -34.13
N LEU A 755 -8.30 24.36 -33.99
CA LEU A 755 -8.51 23.31 -32.99
C LEU A 755 -8.46 23.93 -31.58
N SER A 756 -9.56 23.80 -30.84
CA SER A 756 -9.64 24.19 -29.43
C SER A 756 -8.77 23.27 -28.58
N ARG A 757 -7.89 23.87 -27.77
CA ARG A 757 -7.09 23.15 -26.76
C ARG A 757 -8.02 22.45 -25.75
N PRO A 758 -7.68 21.25 -25.27
CA PRO A 758 -8.41 20.63 -24.17
C PRO A 758 -8.22 21.45 -22.88
N ALA A 759 -9.32 21.69 -22.16
CA ALA A 759 -9.33 22.42 -20.90
C ALA A 759 -8.61 21.63 -19.78
N PRO A 760 -7.92 22.31 -18.84
CA PRO A 760 -7.31 21.64 -17.68
C PRO A 760 -8.39 21.07 -16.72
N PRO A 761 -8.05 20.07 -15.89
CA PRO A 761 -9.00 19.44 -14.97
C PRO A 761 -9.45 20.46 -13.91
N GLY A 762 -10.76 20.67 -13.81
CA GLY A 762 -11.37 21.71 -12.98
C GLY A 762 -11.30 21.43 -11.48
N GLU A 763 -10.84 22.45 -10.74
CA GLU A 763 -11.13 22.62 -9.32
C GLU A 763 -12.63 22.87 -9.11
N GLY A 764 -13.18 22.25 -8.08
CA GLY A 764 -14.60 22.27 -7.77
C GLY A 764 -15.17 23.66 -7.47
N ARG A 765 -16.45 23.83 -7.79
CA ARG A 765 -17.29 24.87 -7.18
C ARG A 765 -18.60 24.28 -6.66
N PRO A 766 -19.14 24.85 -5.57
CA PRO A 766 -20.18 24.25 -4.76
C PRO A 766 -21.58 24.45 -5.37
N THR A 767 -22.44 23.45 -5.19
CA THR A 767 -23.86 23.50 -5.54
C THR A 767 -24.61 24.37 -4.54
N ASN A 768 -25.12 25.52 -5.02
CA ASN A 768 -26.14 26.29 -4.32
C ASN A 768 -27.53 25.64 -4.51
N THR A 769 -28.24 25.58 -3.40
CA THR A 769 -29.65 25.20 -3.18
C THR A 769 -30.65 25.95 -4.07
N PRO A 770 -31.80 25.33 -4.44
CA PRO A 770 -32.93 26.07 -4.96
C PRO A 770 -33.99 26.30 -3.85
N THR A 771 -34.50 27.53 -3.77
CA THR A 771 -35.74 27.88 -3.05
C THR A 771 -36.91 27.81 -4.04
N PRO A 772 -38.11 27.31 -3.64
CA PRO A 772 -39.22 27.10 -4.56
C PRO A 772 -40.07 28.36 -4.73
N THR A 773 -40.54 28.61 -5.95
CA THR A 773 -41.63 29.57 -6.21
C THR A 773 -42.81 28.83 -6.82
N ARG A 774 -43.97 28.97 -6.17
CA ARG A 774 -45.30 28.51 -6.58
C ARG A 774 -45.70 29.01 -7.97
N ALA A 775 -46.43 28.19 -8.74
CA ALA A 775 -47.74 28.55 -9.32
C ALA A 775 -48.35 27.38 -10.13
N ARG A 776 -49.25 26.61 -9.48
CA ARG A 776 -50.62 26.24 -9.87
C ARG A 776 -51.01 24.90 -9.27
#